data_AF-A0A978T246-F1
#
_entry.id   AF-A0A978T246-F1
#
_cell.length_a   1.000
_cell.length_b   1.000
_cell.length_c   1.000
_cell.angle_alpha   90.00
_cell.angle_beta   90.00
_cell.angle_gamma   90.00
#
_symmetry.space_group_name_H-M   'P 1'
#
loop_
_entity.id
_entity.type
_entity.pdbx_description
1 polymer ?
#
loop_
_entity_poly.entity_id
_entity_poly.type
_entity_poly.pdbx_seq_one_letter_code
_entity_poly.pdbx_strand_id
1 'polypeptide(L)'
;MDSGHSLPRVVSRHLLVFFPSKYQQENTVILTDGLYFIGRDSKNSIFLDSPFVSRLHATLVRKESPENGETVYILVDGDLRGKRSQNGTFVNGQKIIQHTLKTGDVIVFGSEENKAVYKRENISASPPADVIKKISSITREKLQDTLIVSELNLKERLHSQNIEHLASFPELSPNPILEFDSQGNLLYCNPAARICFEEIVEGKTQENPLLMSISYPDNLDPQQSHLLIREIEYNGLFYEEYIHFLCREKVIRIYAFDITERKKYERELKYQAIHDSLTGLPNREFFYQKLEEYLRSGEEGKVSLAILFIDVDRFKNVNDTLSHTVGDKLLQQISYRLKTILPTNCVLARWGGDEFIVLMPIYSKMSALFRENNHPVKSLAEAIISKIKQPFFIDNHNIYVTCSIGISIYPTDGSNETTLVKNADMALYRAKHLGRDNYQFYTNRLGWRKMFLFELENSLYQAMNNRQFFLSYQPQLDLKTNRIEGVEVLLRWQHPILGIVSPSQFIPLAEETGLIISIGEWVLKQACETGKKWLQCGYPPLTLSVNVSAKQFQTDDFANKLKTILEETQFPPDYLELEITESILLQDVQQVEKTLSQLAEIGVKLSLDDFGTGYSSFGYLKKFPFDSIKIDKSFVDGLCDNKQDRALVAAIITLARGYGMKVVAEGVETENQKRVLEELDCDVIQGYLVGKPLTEEELLERITTDKGE
;
A
#
# COMPACT_ATOMS: atom_id res chain seq x y z
N MET A 1 28.20 -45.64 1.31
CA MET A 1 28.00 -45.02 -0.01
C MET A 1 26.76 -44.16 0.13
N ASP A 2 26.78 -42.84 0.29
CA ASP A 2 27.86 -41.86 0.22
C ASP A 2 27.59 -40.79 1.29
N SER A 3 28.54 -40.59 2.20
CA SER A 3 28.62 -39.38 3.02
C SER A 3 29.15 -38.27 2.12
N GLY A 4 28.23 -37.58 1.45
CA GLY A 4 28.55 -36.43 0.61
C GLY A 4 29.08 -35.28 1.46
N HIS A 5 30.41 -35.22 1.62
CA HIS A 5 31.09 -34.01 2.05
C HIS A 5 30.78 -32.91 1.03
N SER A 6 29.94 -31.95 1.40
CA SER A 6 29.72 -30.74 0.62
C SER A 6 31.03 -29.96 0.59
N LEU A 7 31.59 -29.75 -0.61
CA LEU A 7 32.69 -28.84 -0.86
C LEU A 7 32.42 -27.47 -0.20
N PRO A 8 33.45 -26.79 0.34
CA PRO A 8 33.27 -25.47 0.95
C PRO A 8 32.71 -24.48 -0.06
N ARG A 9 31.66 -23.76 0.34
CA ARG A 9 30.98 -22.74 -0.47
C ARG A 9 31.95 -21.56 -0.68
N VAL A 10 32.47 -21.42 -1.89
CA VAL A 10 33.34 -20.29 -2.28
C VAL A 10 32.49 -19.01 -2.30
N VAL A 11 32.78 -18.07 -1.39
CA VAL A 11 32.15 -16.74 -1.42
C VAL A 11 32.85 -15.88 -2.46
N SER A 12 32.15 -15.51 -3.52
CA SER A 12 32.66 -14.57 -4.52
C SER A 12 32.30 -13.14 -4.13
N ARG A 13 33.29 -12.23 -4.14
CA ARG A 13 33.04 -10.78 -4.12
C ARG A 13 32.69 -10.31 -5.52
N HIS A 14 31.73 -9.40 -5.59
CA HIS A 14 31.27 -8.79 -6.83
C HIS A 14 31.65 -7.31 -6.80
N LEU A 15 32.36 -6.85 -7.82
CA LEU A 15 32.92 -5.51 -7.90
C LEU A 15 32.45 -4.82 -9.17
N LEU A 16 32.17 -3.53 -9.07
CA LEU A 16 31.93 -2.65 -10.21
C LEU A 16 33.01 -1.56 -10.21
N VAL A 17 33.94 -1.66 -11.16
CA VAL A 17 35.11 -0.77 -11.26
C VAL A 17 34.83 0.31 -12.30
N PHE A 18 34.72 1.57 -11.88
CA PHE A 18 34.50 2.70 -12.77
C PHE A 18 35.83 3.28 -13.26
N PHE A 19 35.90 3.59 -14.55
CA PHE A 19 37.10 4.19 -15.14
C PHE A 19 37.10 5.71 -14.96
N PRO A 20 38.29 6.32 -14.76
CA PRO A 20 38.39 7.76 -14.61
C PRO A 20 37.94 8.48 -15.89
N SER A 21 37.11 9.50 -15.71
CA SER A 21 36.62 10.39 -16.76
C SER A 21 36.57 11.84 -16.26
N LYS A 22 36.13 12.77 -17.11
CA LYS A 22 35.97 14.19 -16.73
C LYS A 22 35.01 14.38 -15.55
N TYR A 23 34.10 13.43 -15.33
CA TYR A 23 33.00 13.52 -14.37
C TYR A 23 33.10 12.51 -13.21
N GLN A 24 34.05 11.57 -13.27
CA GLN A 24 34.14 10.49 -12.29
C GLN A 24 35.61 10.12 -12.05
N GLN A 25 36.02 10.07 -10.78
CA GLN A 25 37.33 9.50 -10.40
C GLN A 25 37.26 7.97 -10.44
N GLU A 26 38.41 7.30 -10.59
CA GLU A 26 38.47 5.84 -10.49
C GLU A 26 37.92 5.41 -9.13
N ASN A 27 36.84 4.63 -9.14
CA ASN A 27 36.17 4.18 -7.92
C ASN A 27 35.68 2.75 -8.10
N THR A 28 35.85 1.93 -7.07
CA THR A 28 35.42 0.53 -7.06
C THR A 28 34.28 0.38 -6.06
N VAL A 29 33.11 -0.02 -6.55
CA VAL A 29 31.96 -0.32 -5.70
C VAL A 29 31.91 -1.82 -5.42
N ILE A 30 31.94 -2.19 -4.14
CA ILE A 30 31.74 -3.58 -3.71
C ILE A 30 30.24 -3.84 -3.62
N LEU A 31 29.76 -4.83 -4.36
CA LEU A 31 28.35 -5.20 -4.41
C LEU A 31 28.05 -6.29 -3.37
N THR A 32 27.51 -5.89 -2.22
CA THR A 32 27.09 -6.76 -1.11
C THR A 32 25.57 -6.88 -0.98
N ASP A 33 24.84 -5.86 -1.42
CA ASP A 33 23.42 -5.68 -1.14
C ASP A 33 22.53 -6.31 -2.20
N GLY A 34 21.26 -6.54 -1.84
CA GLY A 34 20.28 -7.15 -2.75
C GLY A 34 19.95 -6.27 -3.97
N LEU A 35 20.14 -4.96 -3.85
CA LEU A 35 19.66 -3.98 -4.81
C LEU A 35 20.57 -2.75 -4.84
N TYR A 36 21.00 -2.31 -6.02
CA TYR A 36 21.66 -1.03 -6.21
C TYR A 36 20.93 -0.20 -7.24
N PHE A 37 20.67 1.06 -6.91
CA PHE A 37 20.22 2.06 -7.87
C PHE A 37 21.43 2.85 -8.38
N ILE A 38 21.52 3.05 -9.70
CA ILE A 38 22.61 3.76 -10.36
C ILE A 38 22.03 4.96 -11.10
N GLY A 39 22.54 6.17 -10.88
CA GLY A 39 22.07 7.34 -11.61
C GLY A 39 22.57 8.68 -11.07
N ARG A 40 22.16 9.78 -11.70
CA ARG A 40 22.57 11.15 -11.33
C ARG A 40 21.84 11.74 -10.13
N ASP A 41 20.93 11.02 -9.50
CA ASP A 41 20.34 11.43 -8.23
C ASP A 41 21.27 11.02 -7.08
N SER A 42 21.62 11.97 -6.21
CA SER A 42 22.47 11.74 -5.02
C SER A 42 21.91 10.70 -4.06
N LYS A 43 20.61 10.36 -4.15
CA LYS A 43 19.96 9.32 -3.32
C LYS A 43 20.20 7.89 -3.83
N ASN A 44 20.80 7.73 -5.01
CA ASN A 44 21.11 6.40 -5.55
C ASN A 44 22.29 5.75 -4.82
N SER A 45 22.27 4.42 -4.70
CA SER A 45 23.36 3.63 -4.12
C SER A 45 24.69 3.85 -4.84
N ILE A 46 24.64 4.08 -6.16
CA ILE A 46 25.79 4.45 -6.99
C ILE A 46 25.46 5.76 -7.72
N PHE A 47 26.06 6.84 -7.23
CA PHE A 47 25.90 8.17 -7.82
C PHE A 47 26.87 8.38 -8.99
N LEU A 48 26.34 8.80 -10.13
CA LEU A 48 27.13 9.17 -11.32
C LEU A 48 26.80 10.61 -11.72
N ASP A 49 27.76 11.52 -11.53
CA ASP A 49 27.57 12.95 -11.81
C ASP A 49 27.76 13.28 -13.29
N SER A 50 26.84 12.85 -14.14
CA SER A 50 26.93 13.09 -15.59
C SER A 50 25.59 13.52 -16.18
N PRO A 51 25.56 14.54 -17.06
CA PRO A 51 24.33 14.97 -17.72
C PRO A 51 23.75 13.91 -18.66
N PHE A 52 24.58 12.96 -19.12
CA PHE A 52 24.17 11.84 -19.95
C PHE A 52 23.56 10.68 -19.15
N VAL A 53 23.55 10.78 -17.82
CA VAL A 53 22.97 9.77 -16.93
C VAL A 53 21.58 10.22 -16.45
N SER A 54 20.56 9.35 -16.54
CA SER A 54 19.23 9.63 -16.00
C SER A 54 19.22 9.69 -14.47
N ARG A 55 18.23 10.37 -13.87
CA ARG A 55 18.09 10.47 -12.39
C ARG A 55 18.17 9.10 -11.72
N LEU A 56 17.45 8.13 -12.27
CA LEU A 56 17.66 6.71 -12.06
C LEU A 56 17.95 6.09 -13.43
N HIS A 57 19.17 5.62 -13.64
CA HIS A 57 19.66 5.14 -14.93
C HIS A 57 19.64 3.63 -15.05
N ALA A 58 20.07 2.91 -14.01
CA ALA A 58 20.06 1.47 -14.01
C ALA A 58 19.83 0.92 -12.61
N THR A 59 19.36 -0.33 -12.55
CA THR A 59 19.15 -1.05 -11.30
C THR A 59 19.89 -2.38 -11.35
N LEU A 60 20.74 -2.66 -10.37
CA LEU A 60 21.35 -3.98 -10.18
C LEU A 60 20.55 -4.77 -9.16
N VAL A 61 20.17 -6.00 -9.51
CA VAL A 61 19.44 -6.93 -8.65
C VAL A 61 20.32 -8.13 -8.39
N ARG A 62 20.56 -8.43 -7.11
CA ARG A 62 21.24 -9.66 -6.70
C ARG A 62 20.29 -10.84 -6.85
N LYS A 63 20.73 -11.91 -7.49
CA LYS A 63 19.98 -13.15 -7.66
C LYS A 63 20.88 -14.34 -7.31
N GLU A 64 20.32 -15.33 -6.63
CA GLU A 64 20.99 -16.62 -6.46
C GLU A 64 20.64 -17.54 -7.64
N SER A 65 21.66 -18.15 -8.23
CA SER A 65 21.50 -19.11 -9.31
C SER A 65 20.89 -20.41 -8.75
N PRO A 66 19.77 -20.89 -9.32
CA PRO A 66 19.08 -22.08 -8.83
C PRO A 66 19.85 -23.39 -9.06
N GLU A 67 20.82 -23.41 -9.99
CA GLU A 67 21.56 -24.64 -10.35
C GLU A 67 22.75 -24.93 -9.42
N ASN A 68 23.34 -23.91 -8.81
CA ASN A 68 24.59 -24.02 -8.06
C ASN A 68 24.65 -23.11 -6.80
N GLY A 69 23.60 -22.34 -6.52
CA GLY A 69 23.52 -21.46 -5.35
C GLY A 69 24.51 -20.29 -5.38
N GLU A 70 25.07 -19.98 -6.57
CA GLU A 70 26.01 -18.87 -6.75
C GLU A 70 25.28 -17.53 -6.84
N THR A 71 25.82 -16.49 -6.19
CA THR A 71 25.31 -15.13 -6.35
C THR A 71 25.69 -14.58 -7.72
N VAL A 72 24.72 -14.01 -8.43
CA VAL A 72 24.90 -13.26 -9.68
C VAL A 72 24.16 -11.92 -9.59
N TYR A 73 24.61 -10.91 -10.33
CA TYR A 73 23.92 -9.63 -10.42
C TYR A 73 23.27 -9.47 -11.80
N ILE A 74 22.02 -9.05 -11.82
CA ILE A 74 21.27 -8.72 -13.03
C ILE A 74 21.20 -7.20 -13.12
N LEU A 75 21.78 -6.64 -14.18
CA LEU A 75 21.69 -5.23 -14.51
C LEU A 75 20.44 -4.98 -15.36
N VAL A 76 19.60 -4.04 -14.93
CA VAL A 76 18.39 -3.61 -15.62
C VAL A 76 18.52 -2.15 -16.03
N ASP A 77 18.17 -1.83 -17.26
CA ASP A 77 18.11 -0.45 -17.73
C ASP A 77 16.88 0.26 -17.16
N GLY A 78 17.09 1.30 -16.36
CA GLY A 78 16.03 2.05 -15.66
C GLY A 78 15.62 1.44 -14.31
N ASP A 79 14.34 1.57 -13.96
CA ASP A 79 13.77 1.05 -12.72
C ASP A 79 13.10 -0.33 -12.89
N LEU A 80 12.83 -1.01 -11.77
CA LEU A 80 12.14 -2.31 -11.76
C LEU A 80 10.65 -2.22 -12.12
N ARG A 81 10.10 -1.01 -12.28
CA ARG A 81 8.71 -0.74 -12.69
C ARG A 81 8.60 -0.55 -14.21
N GLY A 82 9.70 -0.69 -14.96
CA GLY A 82 9.74 -0.66 -16.41
C GLY A 82 10.05 0.71 -17.02
N LYS A 83 10.33 1.74 -16.20
CA LYS A 83 10.73 3.06 -16.69
C LYS A 83 12.21 3.03 -17.07
N ARG A 84 12.50 3.11 -18.37
CA ARG A 84 13.86 3.06 -18.94
C ARG A 84 14.67 4.33 -18.71
N SER A 85 15.99 4.21 -18.81
CA SER A 85 16.86 5.38 -18.88
C SER A 85 16.70 6.09 -20.22
N GLN A 86 16.98 7.39 -20.26
CA GLN A 86 16.84 8.20 -21.48
C GLN A 86 17.88 7.83 -22.54
N ASN A 87 19.13 7.58 -22.12
CA ASN A 87 20.25 7.34 -23.04
C ASN A 87 20.64 5.86 -23.16
N GLY A 88 19.98 4.97 -22.40
CA GLY A 88 20.20 3.53 -22.45
C GLY A 88 21.43 3.07 -21.69
N THR A 89 21.33 1.86 -21.14
CA THR A 89 22.45 1.10 -20.58
C THR A 89 22.97 0.11 -21.62
N PHE A 90 24.29 0.02 -21.78
CA PHE A 90 24.92 -0.88 -22.72
C PHE A 90 25.88 -1.82 -21.99
N VAL A 91 25.91 -3.09 -22.40
CA VAL A 91 26.89 -4.07 -21.94
C VAL A 91 27.62 -4.64 -23.14
N ASN A 92 28.96 -4.58 -23.14
CA ASN A 92 29.83 -5.00 -24.23
C ASN A 92 29.41 -4.40 -25.60
N GLY A 93 29.00 -3.14 -25.60
CA GLY A 93 28.57 -2.40 -26.79
C GLY A 93 27.13 -2.66 -27.25
N GLN A 94 26.39 -3.57 -26.61
CA GLN A 94 24.99 -3.85 -26.93
C GLN A 94 24.05 -3.17 -25.93
N LYS A 95 23.00 -2.51 -26.44
CA LYS A 95 21.96 -1.91 -25.60
C LYS A 95 21.16 -3.02 -24.91
N ILE A 96 21.03 -2.94 -23.59
CA ILE A 96 20.35 -3.95 -22.80
C ILE A 96 19.01 -3.45 -22.27
N ILE A 97 18.07 -4.38 -22.09
CA ILE A 97 16.89 -4.21 -21.25
C ILE A 97 17.17 -4.78 -19.85
N GLN A 98 17.77 -5.96 -19.84
CA GLN A 98 18.30 -6.65 -18.67
C GLN A 98 19.49 -7.49 -19.12
N HIS A 99 20.48 -7.70 -18.25
CA HIS A 99 21.65 -8.53 -18.54
C HIS A 99 22.19 -9.13 -17.25
N THR A 100 22.49 -10.44 -17.27
CA THR A 100 23.14 -11.10 -16.14
C THR A 100 24.65 -10.90 -16.24
N LEU A 101 25.24 -10.20 -15.27
CA LEU A 101 26.63 -9.78 -15.31
C LEU A 101 27.60 -10.96 -15.19
N LYS A 102 28.57 -10.99 -16.09
CA LYS A 102 29.70 -11.91 -16.13
C LYS A 102 31.00 -11.14 -15.92
N THR A 103 31.96 -11.73 -15.23
CA THR A 103 33.29 -11.12 -15.02
C THR A 103 33.89 -10.67 -16.36
N GLY A 104 34.31 -9.42 -16.43
CA GLY A 104 34.84 -8.79 -17.63
C GLY A 104 33.81 -8.00 -18.44
N ASP A 105 32.51 -8.06 -18.09
CA ASP A 105 31.49 -7.25 -18.74
C ASP A 105 31.79 -5.76 -18.59
N VAL A 106 31.89 -5.07 -19.74
CA VAL A 106 32.06 -3.63 -19.84
C VAL A 106 30.68 -3.00 -19.94
N ILE A 107 30.33 -2.16 -18.97
CA ILE A 107 29.02 -1.51 -18.85
C ILE A 107 29.19 -0.02 -19.14
N VAL A 108 28.32 0.53 -19.97
CA VAL A 108 28.30 1.96 -20.33
C VAL A 108 26.93 2.53 -20.00
N PHE A 109 26.91 3.57 -19.16
CA PHE A 109 25.69 4.26 -18.74
C PHE A 109 25.50 5.54 -19.57
N GLY A 110 24.76 5.44 -20.67
CA GLY A 110 24.45 6.52 -21.60
C GLY A 110 25.62 7.02 -22.47
N SER A 111 26.84 7.08 -21.96
CA SER A 111 28.05 7.55 -22.67
C SER A 111 29.29 6.82 -22.19
N GLU A 112 30.29 6.62 -23.07
CA GLU A 112 31.59 5.98 -22.80
C GLU A 112 32.37 6.64 -21.65
N GLU A 113 32.04 7.88 -21.29
CA GLU A 113 32.59 8.58 -20.13
C GLU A 113 32.10 8.02 -18.77
N ASN A 114 31.01 7.24 -18.77
CA ASN A 114 30.43 6.59 -17.59
C ASN A 114 30.56 5.06 -17.72
N LYS A 115 31.80 4.60 -17.89
CA LYS A 115 32.11 3.19 -18.11
C LYS A 115 32.49 2.50 -16.81
N ALA A 116 31.96 1.30 -16.61
CA ALA A 116 32.35 0.39 -15.55
C ALA A 116 32.72 -0.99 -16.10
N VAL A 117 33.56 -1.73 -15.38
CA VAL A 117 33.78 -3.16 -15.61
C VAL A 117 33.35 -3.94 -14.39
N TYR A 118 32.53 -4.96 -14.61
CA TYR A 118 32.14 -5.88 -13.56
C TYR A 118 33.20 -6.97 -13.38
N LYS A 119 33.62 -7.20 -12.14
CA LYS A 119 34.55 -8.27 -11.77
C LYS A 119 33.95 -9.13 -10.66
N ARG A 120 33.90 -10.44 -10.87
CA ARG A 120 33.69 -11.42 -9.79
C ARG A 120 35.05 -11.94 -9.36
N GLU A 121 35.42 -11.69 -8.11
CA GLU A 121 36.65 -12.19 -7.49
C GLU A 121 36.27 -13.25 -6.47
N ASN A 122 36.84 -14.45 -6.57
CA ASN A 122 36.70 -15.45 -5.51
C ASN A 122 37.59 -15.03 -4.36
N ILE A 123 37.00 -14.56 -3.26
CA ILE A 123 37.76 -14.06 -2.13
C ILE A 123 37.37 -14.92 -0.93
N SER A 124 38.25 -15.88 -0.61
CA SER A 124 38.49 -16.22 0.79
C SER A 124 38.82 -14.92 1.50
N ALA A 125 38.34 -14.70 2.72
CA ALA A 125 38.57 -13.50 3.52
C ALA A 125 40.05 -13.36 4.00
N SER A 126 40.97 -13.61 3.08
CA SER A 126 42.38 -13.37 3.19
C SER A 126 42.71 -12.00 2.59
N PRO A 127 43.90 -11.45 2.88
CA PRO A 127 44.47 -10.36 2.08
C PRO A 127 44.38 -10.65 0.57
N PRO A 128 44.52 -9.67 -0.34
CA PRO A 128 44.56 -9.93 -1.79
C PRO A 128 45.46 -11.14 -2.10
N ALA A 129 45.14 -12.01 -3.06
CA ALA A 129 45.95 -13.20 -3.35
C ALA A 129 47.45 -12.88 -3.57
N ASP A 130 47.74 -11.67 -4.05
CA ASP A 130 49.09 -11.11 -4.16
C ASP A 130 49.72 -10.74 -2.81
N VAL A 131 48.93 -10.27 -1.85
CA VAL A 131 49.36 -10.03 -0.46
C VAL A 131 49.52 -11.35 0.31
N ILE A 132 48.65 -12.34 0.12
CA ILE A 132 48.84 -13.69 0.67
C ILE A 132 50.11 -14.31 0.08
N LYS A 133 50.29 -14.27 -1.26
CA LYS A 133 51.53 -14.72 -1.92
C LYS A 133 52.75 -13.94 -1.45
N LYS A 134 52.63 -12.63 -1.20
CA LYS A 134 53.71 -11.81 -0.66
C LYS A 134 54.04 -12.14 0.79
N ILE A 135 53.03 -12.36 1.65
CA ILE A 135 53.18 -12.76 3.06
C ILE A 135 53.71 -14.19 3.14
N SER A 136 53.25 -15.09 2.28
CA SER A 136 53.67 -16.48 2.21
C SER A 136 55.04 -16.68 1.57
N SER A 137 55.56 -15.66 0.87
CA SER A 137 56.93 -15.60 0.32
C SER A 137 57.90 -14.75 1.16
N ILE A 138 57.52 -14.28 2.35
CA ILE A 138 58.44 -13.61 3.28
C ILE A 138 59.43 -14.66 3.80
N THR A 139 60.65 -14.66 3.25
CA THR A 139 61.78 -15.44 3.77
C THR A 139 62.40 -14.76 5.00
N ARG A 140 63.18 -15.51 5.79
CA ARG A 140 63.90 -15.02 6.99
C ARG A 140 64.75 -13.76 6.75
N GLU A 141 65.20 -13.53 5.50
CA GLU A 141 65.93 -12.33 5.09
C GLU A 141 65.06 -11.06 5.00
N LYS A 142 63.75 -11.16 4.73
CA LYS A 142 62.81 -10.01 4.71
C LYS A 142 62.15 -9.69 6.06
N LEU A 143 62.28 -10.58 7.05
CA LEU A 143 61.80 -10.37 8.42
C LEU A 143 62.66 -9.33 9.19
N GLN A 144 63.90 -9.08 8.74
CA GLN A 144 64.73 -8.01 9.31
C GLN A 144 64.21 -6.61 8.97
N ASP A 145 63.47 -6.43 7.86
CA ASP A 145 62.91 -5.14 7.44
C ASP A 145 61.66 -4.71 8.24
N THR A 146 61.05 -5.62 9.00
CA THR A 146 59.84 -5.35 9.81
C THR A 146 60.16 -4.97 11.26
N LEU A 147 61.38 -5.24 11.71
CA LEU A 147 61.91 -4.75 12.97
C LEU A 147 62.35 -3.30 12.77
N ILE A 148 61.46 -2.35 13.07
CA ILE A 148 61.85 -0.92 13.19
C ILE A 148 62.62 -0.76 14.50
N VAL A 149 63.84 -1.29 14.55
CA VAL A 149 64.82 -0.91 15.57
C VAL A 149 65.52 0.31 15.00
N SER A 150 65.22 1.50 15.54
CA SER A 150 66.04 2.69 15.28
C SER A 150 67.50 2.31 15.47
N GLU A 151 68.37 2.55 14.49
CA GLU A 151 69.79 2.13 14.46
C GLU A 151 70.64 2.53 15.68
N LEU A 152 70.09 3.29 16.62
CA LEU A 152 70.68 3.63 17.91
C LEU A 152 70.24 2.65 19.00
N ASN A 153 70.91 1.48 19.09
CA ASN A 153 71.25 0.74 20.34
C ASN A 153 71.40 -0.79 20.17
N LEU A 154 72.09 -1.24 19.12
CA LEU A 154 72.15 -2.67 18.76
C LEU A 154 73.37 -3.45 19.28
N LYS A 155 74.02 -3.05 20.38
CA LYS A 155 75.09 -3.88 20.97
C LYS A 155 74.90 -4.39 22.40
N GLU A 156 74.05 -3.81 23.26
CA GLU A 156 74.14 -4.16 24.70
C GLU A 156 72.85 -4.27 25.52
N ARG A 157 71.62 -4.26 24.96
CA ARG A 157 70.42 -4.56 25.77
C ARG A 157 69.94 -5.99 25.55
N LEU A 158 70.53 -6.89 26.36
CA LEU A 158 70.09 -8.23 26.77
C LEU A 158 69.13 -8.97 25.83
N HIS A 159 69.67 -10.03 25.21
CA HIS A 159 68.96 -11.02 24.40
C HIS A 159 67.62 -11.49 25.02
N SER A 160 67.50 -11.51 26.36
CA SER A 160 66.31 -11.91 27.09
C SER A 160 65.14 -10.92 27.03
N GLN A 161 65.38 -9.61 27.17
CA GLN A 161 64.30 -8.61 27.21
C GLN A 161 63.60 -8.43 25.84
N ASN A 162 64.36 -8.56 24.75
CA ASN A 162 63.78 -8.52 23.40
C ASN A 162 62.99 -9.81 23.08
N ILE A 163 63.42 -10.98 23.58
CA ILE A 163 62.67 -12.22 23.42
C ILE A 163 61.37 -12.17 24.24
N GLU A 164 61.41 -11.69 25.48
CA GLU A 164 60.21 -11.48 26.30
C GLU A 164 59.24 -10.48 25.67
N HIS A 165 59.76 -9.36 25.13
CA HIS A 165 58.94 -8.39 24.43
C HIS A 165 58.31 -8.96 23.15
N LEU A 166 59.07 -9.70 22.34
CA LEU A 166 58.55 -10.34 21.12
C LEU A 166 57.56 -11.48 21.42
N ALA A 167 57.76 -12.22 22.52
CA ALA A 167 56.82 -13.23 23.00
C ALA A 167 55.54 -12.60 23.57
N SER A 168 55.59 -11.34 24.04
CA SER A 168 54.42 -10.66 24.62
C SER A 168 53.31 -10.35 23.60
N PHE A 169 53.62 -10.22 22.32
CA PHE A 169 52.63 -9.90 21.28
C PHE A 169 51.54 -10.99 21.12
N PRO A 170 51.87 -12.27 20.91
CA PRO A 170 50.85 -13.32 20.87
C PRO A 170 50.20 -13.58 22.25
N GLU A 171 50.96 -13.43 23.35
CA GLU A 171 50.46 -13.62 24.73
C GLU A 171 49.38 -12.61 25.12
N LEU A 172 49.54 -11.34 24.71
CA LEU A 172 48.59 -10.27 25.01
C LEU A 172 47.50 -10.12 23.95
N SER A 173 47.50 -10.95 22.91
CA SER A 173 46.44 -10.95 21.90
C SER A 173 45.11 -11.37 22.55
N PRO A 174 44.04 -10.57 22.39
CA PRO A 174 42.71 -10.95 22.86
C PRO A 174 42.08 -12.07 22.04
N ASN A 175 42.63 -12.33 20.84
CA ASN A 175 42.18 -13.41 19.96
C ASN A 175 42.94 -14.71 20.28
N PRO A 176 42.26 -15.86 20.36
CA PRO A 176 42.90 -17.16 20.50
C PRO A 176 43.94 -17.46 19.41
N ILE A 177 45.11 -17.90 19.84
CA ILE A 177 46.21 -18.35 18.97
C ILE A 177 46.64 -19.75 19.45
N LEU A 178 46.66 -20.72 18.54
CA LEU A 178 47.13 -22.08 18.78
C LEU A 178 48.18 -22.47 17.74
N GLU A 179 49.13 -23.30 18.12
CA GLU A 179 50.09 -23.92 17.20
C GLU A 179 50.19 -25.41 17.46
N PHE A 180 50.22 -26.20 16.40
CA PHE A 180 50.31 -27.65 16.41
C PHE A 180 51.47 -28.12 15.55
N ASP A 181 52.04 -29.28 15.87
CA ASP A 181 52.97 -29.96 14.97
C ASP A 181 52.23 -30.64 13.79
N SER A 182 52.98 -31.18 12.84
CA SER A 182 52.43 -31.92 11.69
C SER A 182 51.65 -33.20 12.07
N GLN A 183 51.75 -33.65 13.31
CA GLN A 183 51.04 -34.82 13.84
C GLN A 183 49.77 -34.43 14.63
N GLY A 184 49.50 -33.12 14.78
CA GLY A 184 48.34 -32.60 15.49
C GLY A 184 48.55 -32.41 16.99
N ASN A 185 49.78 -32.47 17.51
CA ASN A 185 50.07 -32.21 18.92
C ASN A 185 50.19 -30.70 19.16
N LEU A 186 49.58 -30.19 20.23
CA LEU A 186 49.63 -28.78 20.60
C LEU A 186 51.05 -28.40 21.04
N LEU A 187 51.67 -27.44 20.34
CA LEU A 187 52.98 -26.88 20.64
C LEU A 187 52.89 -25.57 21.42
N TYR A 188 51.87 -24.75 21.13
CA TYR A 188 51.68 -23.45 21.75
C TYR A 188 50.19 -23.08 21.83
N CYS A 189 49.80 -22.39 22.90
CA CYS A 189 48.52 -21.69 22.98
C CYS A 189 48.69 -20.43 23.82
N ASN A 190 48.09 -19.33 23.39
CA ASN A 190 48.09 -18.09 24.17
C ASN A 190 47.00 -18.11 25.27
N PRO A 191 47.01 -17.17 26.23
CA PRO A 191 46.03 -17.12 27.31
C PRO A 191 44.58 -17.06 26.83
N ALA A 192 44.30 -16.33 25.74
CA ALA A 192 42.97 -16.28 25.14
C ALA A 192 42.51 -17.65 24.63
N ALA A 193 43.38 -18.42 23.98
CA ALA A 193 43.08 -19.79 23.54
C ALA A 193 42.88 -20.75 24.72
N ARG A 194 43.65 -20.61 25.80
CA ARG A 194 43.46 -21.42 27.02
C ARG A 194 42.09 -21.20 27.67
N ILE A 195 41.57 -19.97 27.62
CA ILE A 195 40.26 -19.62 28.17
C ILE A 195 39.13 -20.07 27.23
N CYS A 196 39.23 -19.76 25.95
CA CYS A 196 38.16 -20.05 24.98
C CYS A 196 38.07 -21.54 24.61
N PHE A 197 39.19 -22.27 24.67
CA PHE A 197 39.31 -23.64 24.18
C PHE A 197 40.03 -24.57 25.18
N GLU A 198 39.58 -24.53 26.44
CA GLU A 198 40.18 -25.28 27.56
C GLU A 198 40.34 -26.79 27.27
N GLU A 199 39.35 -27.42 26.61
CA GLU A 199 39.37 -28.84 26.28
C GLU A 199 40.51 -29.25 25.33
N ILE A 200 40.92 -28.36 24.42
CA ILE A 200 42.04 -28.59 23.50
C ILE A 200 43.35 -28.61 24.27
N VAL A 201 43.47 -27.73 25.26
CA VAL A 201 44.66 -27.60 26.12
C VAL A 201 44.77 -28.78 27.09
N GLU A 202 43.65 -29.37 27.49
CA GLU A 202 43.58 -30.59 28.30
C GLU A 202 43.87 -31.89 27.52
N GLY A 203 44.16 -31.81 26.22
CA GLY A 203 44.49 -32.99 25.39
C GLY A 203 43.29 -33.80 24.92
N LYS A 204 42.06 -33.28 25.04
CA LYS A 204 40.84 -33.90 24.49
C LYS A 204 40.66 -33.47 23.03
N THR A 205 41.56 -33.92 22.16
CA THR A 205 41.67 -33.41 20.76
C THR A 205 40.78 -34.12 19.74
N GLN A 206 40.27 -35.32 20.02
CA GLN A 206 39.63 -36.17 19.01
C GLN A 206 38.22 -35.73 18.56
N GLU A 207 37.55 -34.82 19.27
CA GLU A 207 36.19 -34.36 18.95
C GLU A 207 36.04 -32.83 18.83
N ASN A 208 37.13 -32.07 18.94
CA ASN A 208 37.03 -30.62 18.95
C ASN A 208 36.79 -30.04 17.53
N PRO A 209 35.75 -29.21 17.30
CA PRO A 209 35.48 -28.59 16.01
C PRO A 209 36.65 -27.78 15.41
N LEU A 210 37.52 -27.19 16.26
CA LEU A 210 38.74 -26.49 15.85
C LEU A 210 39.80 -27.41 15.23
N LEU A 211 39.73 -28.72 15.45
CA LEU A 211 40.74 -29.68 15.00
C LEU A 211 40.20 -30.70 14.01
N MET A 212 38.86 -30.83 13.91
CA MET A 212 38.23 -31.65 12.88
C MET A 212 38.71 -31.22 11.49
N SER A 213 39.09 -32.19 10.67
CA SER A 213 39.58 -32.05 9.29
C SER A 213 40.87 -31.24 9.06
N ILE A 214 41.62 -30.90 10.11
CA ILE A 214 42.97 -30.33 9.97
C ILE A 214 43.99 -31.48 9.90
N SER A 215 44.18 -32.03 8.71
CA SER A 215 45.33 -32.90 8.41
C SER A 215 46.38 -32.08 7.68
N TYR A 216 47.65 -32.21 8.09
CA TYR A 216 48.75 -31.62 7.34
C TYR A 216 48.76 -32.22 5.93
N PRO A 217 48.54 -31.44 4.84
CA PRO A 217 48.38 -32.02 3.51
C PRO A 217 49.72 -32.57 3.00
N ASP A 218 49.74 -33.80 2.50
CA ASP A 218 50.97 -34.49 2.05
C ASP A 218 51.65 -33.84 0.82
N ASN A 219 50.95 -32.95 0.11
CA ASN A 219 51.36 -32.37 -1.19
C ASN A 219 51.55 -30.83 -1.18
N LEU A 220 52.03 -30.24 -0.08
CA LEU A 220 52.32 -28.79 -0.03
C LEU A 220 53.74 -28.45 -0.51
N ASP A 221 53.87 -27.42 -1.35
CA ASP A 221 55.16 -26.86 -1.76
C ASP A 221 55.94 -26.33 -0.54
N PRO A 222 57.14 -26.84 -0.23
CA PRO A 222 57.94 -26.41 0.93
C PRO A 222 58.34 -24.93 0.90
N GLN A 223 58.24 -24.26 -0.25
CA GLN A 223 58.58 -22.85 -0.43
C GLN A 223 57.38 -21.90 -0.24
N GLN A 224 56.16 -22.40 0.03
CA GLN A 224 54.96 -21.57 0.14
C GLN A 224 54.18 -21.88 1.43
N SER A 225 53.81 -20.86 2.21
CA SER A 225 52.83 -21.03 3.29
C SER A 225 51.41 -21.04 2.74
N HIS A 226 50.58 -21.94 3.28
CA HIS A 226 49.20 -22.12 2.86
C HIS A 226 48.26 -21.62 3.96
N LEU A 227 47.23 -20.85 3.59
CA LEU A 227 46.24 -20.29 4.51
C LEU A 227 44.85 -20.84 4.17
N LEU A 228 44.21 -21.47 5.15
CA LEU A 228 42.82 -21.89 5.10
C LEU A 228 42.00 -21.02 6.07
N ILE A 229 40.82 -20.58 5.65
CA ILE A 229 39.90 -19.82 6.51
C ILE A 229 38.57 -20.57 6.58
N ARG A 230 38.00 -20.70 7.78
CA ARG A 230 36.67 -21.30 7.98
C ARG A 230 35.92 -20.65 9.14
N GLU A 231 34.60 -20.77 9.13
CA GLU A 231 33.78 -20.43 10.28
C GLU A 231 33.43 -21.69 11.07
N ILE A 232 33.47 -21.61 12.39
CA ILE A 232 33.06 -22.68 13.29
C ILE A 232 32.09 -22.17 14.34
N GLU A 233 31.28 -23.08 14.88
CA GLU A 233 30.46 -22.84 16.06
C GLU A 233 30.99 -23.70 17.21
N TYR A 234 31.29 -23.08 18.34
CA TYR A 234 31.78 -23.75 19.53
C TYR A 234 31.15 -23.11 20.77
N ASN A 235 30.52 -23.93 21.62
CA ASN A 235 29.81 -23.49 22.84
C ASN A 235 28.82 -22.33 22.62
N GLY A 236 28.14 -22.28 21.46
CA GLY A 236 27.16 -21.25 21.11
C GLY A 236 27.75 -19.92 20.65
N LEU A 237 29.08 -19.83 20.52
CA LEU A 237 29.81 -18.71 19.92
C LEU A 237 30.27 -19.08 18.50
N PHE A 238 30.42 -18.07 17.65
CA PHE A 238 30.87 -18.21 16.28
C PHE A 238 32.29 -17.66 16.14
N TYR A 239 33.21 -18.46 15.62
CA TYR A 239 34.59 -18.05 15.36
C TYR A 239 34.92 -18.14 13.87
N GLU A 240 35.70 -17.18 13.38
CA GLU A 240 36.41 -17.26 12.11
C GLU A 240 37.84 -17.72 12.38
N GLU A 241 38.19 -18.91 11.90
CA GLU A 241 39.51 -19.51 12.04
C GLU A 241 40.38 -19.25 10.82
N TYR A 242 41.62 -18.83 11.07
CA TYR A 242 42.69 -18.68 10.09
C TYR A 242 43.77 -19.71 10.39
N ILE A 243 43.87 -20.74 9.54
CA ILE A 243 44.77 -21.88 9.68
C ILE A 243 45.93 -21.70 8.71
N HIS A 244 47.11 -21.42 9.25
CA HIS A 244 48.37 -21.26 8.53
C HIS A 244 49.19 -22.56 8.60
N PHE A 245 49.48 -23.15 7.44
CA PHE A 245 50.43 -24.25 7.32
C PHE A 245 51.83 -23.66 7.06
N LEU A 246 52.71 -23.75 8.06
CA LEU A 246 54.09 -23.28 7.99
C LEU A 246 54.99 -24.44 7.54
N CYS A 247 55.18 -24.54 6.22
CA CYS A 247 55.69 -25.77 5.61
C CYS A 247 57.15 -26.10 5.89
N ARG A 248 57.96 -25.07 6.19
CA ARG A 248 59.38 -25.25 6.53
C ARG A 248 59.56 -25.73 7.97
N GLU A 249 58.74 -25.21 8.88
CA GLU A 249 58.75 -25.52 10.30
C GLU A 249 57.91 -26.76 10.64
N LYS A 250 57.10 -27.26 9.70
CA LYS A 250 56.15 -28.37 9.87
C LYS A 250 55.16 -28.15 11.02
N VAL A 251 54.67 -26.93 11.13
CA VAL A 251 53.67 -26.55 12.15
C VAL A 251 52.41 -25.96 11.50
N ILE A 252 51.31 -26.07 12.22
CA ILE A 252 50.01 -25.52 11.86
C ILE A 252 49.66 -24.46 12.90
N ARG A 253 49.49 -23.21 12.49
CA ARG A 253 49.13 -22.11 13.38
C ARG A 253 47.71 -21.64 13.11
N ILE A 254 46.88 -21.58 14.15
CA ILE A 254 45.48 -21.20 14.07
C ILE A 254 45.30 -19.88 14.81
N TYR A 255 44.65 -18.91 14.17
CA TYR A 255 44.12 -17.70 14.81
C TYR A 255 42.59 -17.78 14.75
N ALA A 256 41.90 -17.64 15.88
CA ALA A 256 40.43 -17.60 15.90
C ALA A 256 39.95 -16.19 16.28
N PHE A 257 38.96 -15.67 15.56
CA PHE A 257 38.34 -14.37 15.82
C PHE A 257 36.87 -14.56 16.15
N ASP A 258 36.42 -14.02 17.27
CA ASP A 258 34.99 -14.07 17.64
C ASP A 258 34.18 -13.17 16.69
N ILE A 259 33.24 -13.77 15.96
CA ILE A 259 32.32 -13.10 15.03
C ILE A 259 30.87 -13.21 15.49
N THR A 260 30.63 -13.54 16.76
CA THR A 260 29.30 -13.81 17.31
C THR A 260 28.38 -12.59 17.22
N GLU A 261 28.85 -11.41 17.62
CA GLU A 261 28.04 -10.18 17.52
C GLU A 261 27.69 -9.87 16.07
N ARG A 262 28.66 -9.99 15.15
CA ARG A 262 28.43 -9.82 13.72
C ARG A 262 27.37 -10.80 13.21
N LYS A 263 27.42 -12.08 13.58
CA LYS A 263 26.41 -13.08 13.21
C LYS A 263 25.03 -12.77 13.81
N LYS A 264 24.97 -12.25 15.04
CA LYS A 264 23.71 -11.80 15.66
C LYS A 264 23.10 -10.63 14.88
N TYR A 265 23.89 -9.59 14.59
CA TYR A 265 23.45 -8.46 13.78
C TYR A 265 23.03 -8.89 12.36
N GLU A 266 23.76 -9.78 11.71
CA GLU A 266 23.39 -10.33 10.40
C GLU A 266 22.05 -11.07 10.45
N ARG A 267 21.78 -11.84 11.51
CA ARG A 267 20.48 -12.50 11.71
C ARG A 267 19.36 -11.52 11.99
N GLU A 268 19.60 -10.51 12.83
CA GLU A 268 18.62 -9.47 13.13
C GLU A 268 18.28 -8.65 11.88
N LEU A 269 19.29 -8.25 11.09
CA LEU A 269 19.09 -7.56 9.82
C LEU A 269 18.30 -8.41 8.83
N LYS A 270 18.63 -9.71 8.72
CA LYS A 270 17.84 -10.65 7.90
C LYS A 270 16.40 -10.75 8.41
N TYR A 271 16.20 -10.86 9.71
CA TYR A 271 14.86 -10.94 10.30
C TYR A 271 14.04 -9.67 10.02
N GLN A 272 14.63 -8.48 10.22
CA GLN A 272 14.01 -7.18 9.95
C GLN A 272 13.71 -6.96 8.47
N ALA A 273 14.52 -7.51 7.55
CA ALA A 273 14.25 -7.42 6.12
C ALA A 273 12.95 -8.13 5.71
N ILE A 274 12.51 -9.14 6.47
CA ILE A 274 11.33 -9.96 6.16
C ILE A 274 10.21 -9.91 7.23
N HIS A 275 10.36 -9.13 8.30
CA HIS A 275 9.34 -8.96 9.34
C HIS A 275 9.05 -7.49 9.64
N ASP A 276 7.82 -7.21 10.06
CA ASP A 276 7.37 -5.91 10.55
C ASP A 276 7.83 -5.70 12.00
N SER A 277 8.51 -4.59 12.26
CA SER A 277 9.11 -4.28 13.56
C SER A 277 8.09 -4.02 14.66
N LEU A 278 6.88 -3.54 14.33
CA LEU A 278 5.85 -3.23 15.32
C LEU A 278 5.15 -4.49 15.83
N THR A 279 4.75 -5.38 14.92
CA THR A 279 3.89 -6.54 15.21
C THR A 279 4.66 -7.86 15.28
N GLY A 280 5.91 -7.90 14.79
CA GLY A 280 6.68 -9.13 14.64
C GLY A 280 6.07 -10.12 13.64
N LEU A 281 5.10 -9.69 12.84
CA LEU A 281 4.58 -10.48 11.73
C LEU A 281 5.54 -10.44 10.54
N PRO A 282 5.52 -11.44 9.66
CA PRO A 282 6.04 -11.30 8.31
C PRO A 282 5.61 -9.98 7.66
N ASN A 283 6.51 -9.38 6.88
CA ASN A 283 6.20 -8.18 6.09
C ASN A 283 5.79 -8.56 4.66
N ARG A 284 5.57 -7.53 3.83
CA ARG A 284 5.19 -7.67 2.43
C ARG A 284 6.18 -8.52 1.61
N GLU A 285 7.48 -8.41 1.88
CA GLU A 285 8.52 -9.15 1.16
C GLU A 285 8.44 -10.65 1.43
N PHE A 286 8.34 -11.04 2.71
CA PHE A 286 8.15 -12.44 3.09
C PHE A 286 6.87 -13.03 2.51
N PHE A 287 5.78 -12.26 2.52
CA PHE A 287 4.51 -12.70 1.96
C PHE A 287 4.65 -13.05 0.47
N TYR A 288 5.29 -12.19 -0.32
CA TYR A 288 5.51 -12.46 -1.74
C TYR A 288 6.42 -13.67 -1.96
N GLN A 289 7.50 -13.82 -1.19
CA GLN A 289 8.37 -14.99 -1.26
C GLN A 289 7.58 -16.29 -1.02
N LYS A 290 6.72 -16.33 0.00
CA LYS A 290 5.85 -17.49 0.25
C LYS A 290 4.81 -17.70 -0.83
N LEU A 291 4.20 -16.64 -1.34
CA LEU A 291 3.24 -16.76 -2.44
C LEU A 291 3.91 -17.33 -3.71
N GLU A 292 5.10 -16.86 -4.07
CA GLU A 292 5.89 -17.38 -5.20
C GLU A 292 6.25 -18.86 -4.99
N GLU A 293 6.67 -19.26 -3.79
CA GLU A 293 6.93 -20.67 -3.44
C GLU A 293 5.68 -21.53 -3.69
N TYR A 294 4.50 -21.10 -3.23
CA TYR A 294 3.25 -21.82 -3.43
C TYR A 294 2.85 -21.89 -4.91
N LEU A 295 2.97 -20.79 -5.65
CA LEU A 295 2.64 -20.76 -7.09
C LEU A 295 3.60 -21.62 -7.92
N ARG A 296 4.89 -21.71 -7.56
CA ARG A 296 5.87 -22.59 -8.20
C ARG A 296 5.69 -24.06 -7.85
N SER A 297 5.34 -24.36 -6.61
CA SER A 297 5.11 -25.75 -6.14
C SER A 297 3.80 -26.36 -6.67
N GLY A 298 2.90 -25.52 -7.18
CA GLY A 298 1.67 -25.96 -7.82
C GLY A 298 1.95 -26.62 -9.18
N GLU A 299 1.99 -27.94 -9.24
CA GLU A 299 1.69 -28.64 -10.50
C GLU A 299 0.34 -28.12 -11.02
N GLU A 300 0.31 -27.70 -12.29
CA GLU A 300 -0.88 -27.19 -12.98
C GLU A 300 -2.11 -28.04 -12.62
N GLY A 301 -2.97 -27.50 -11.75
CA GLY A 301 -4.25 -28.11 -11.39
C GLY A 301 -4.31 -28.96 -10.11
N LYS A 302 -3.35 -28.94 -9.18
CA LYS A 302 -3.47 -29.65 -7.88
C LYS A 302 -3.59 -28.78 -6.62
N VAL A 303 -3.18 -27.51 -6.65
CA VAL A 303 -3.22 -26.60 -5.48
C VAL A 303 -4.05 -25.37 -5.79
N SER A 304 -5.02 -25.06 -4.92
CA SER A 304 -5.70 -23.76 -4.89
C SER A 304 -5.22 -22.99 -3.68
N LEU A 305 -5.24 -21.66 -3.72
CA LEU A 305 -4.94 -20.83 -2.56
C LEU A 305 -5.85 -19.61 -2.55
N ALA A 306 -6.08 -19.06 -1.37
CA ALA A 306 -6.79 -17.80 -1.20
C ALA A 306 -5.89 -16.76 -0.55
N ILE A 307 -6.05 -15.52 -1.01
CA ILE A 307 -5.49 -14.33 -0.39
C ILE A 307 -6.64 -13.58 0.25
N LEU A 308 -6.53 -13.28 1.54
CA LEU A 308 -7.46 -12.42 2.28
C LEU A 308 -6.72 -11.15 2.67
N PHE A 309 -7.13 -10.03 2.10
CA PHE A 309 -6.61 -8.70 2.41
C PHE A 309 -7.54 -8.05 3.44
N ILE A 310 -7.02 -7.65 4.59
CA ILE A 310 -7.77 -7.23 5.77
C ILE A 310 -7.37 -5.80 6.11
N ASP A 311 -8.35 -4.96 6.40
CA ASP A 311 -8.14 -3.58 6.84
C ASP A 311 -8.97 -3.29 8.09
N VAL A 312 -8.37 -2.61 9.07
CA VAL A 312 -9.05 -2.23 10.31
C VAL A 312 -9.87 -0.97 10.08
N ASP A 313 -11.18 -1.10 10.13
CA ASP A 313 -12.07 0.01 9.78
C ASP A 313 -11.92 1.17 10.76
N ARG A 314 -11.81 2.40 10.22
CA ARG A 314 -11.75 3.64 10.99
C ARG A 314 -10.59 3.67 12.01
N PHE A 315 -9.49 2.94 11.77
CA PHE A 315 -8.31 2.96 12.63
C PHE A 315 -7.76 4.37 12.86
N LYS A 316 -7.84 5.24 11.84
CA LYS A 316 -7.47 6.66 11.97
C LYS A 316 -8.20 7.36 13.12
N ASN A 317 -9.49 7.09 13.33
CA ASN A 317 -10.25 7.70 14.43
C ASN A 317 -9.68 7.30 15.79
N VAL A 318 -9.15 6.08 15.92
CA VAL A 318 -8.47 5.63 17.15
C VAL A 318 -7.19 6.44 17.37
N ASN A 319 -6.37 6.62 16.34
CA ASN A 319 -5.15 7.43 16.44
C ASN A 319 -5.45 8.89 16.77
N ASP A 320 -6.44 9.47 16.10
CA ASP A 320 -6.81 10.88 16.26
C ASP A 320 -7.42 11.15 17.65
N THR A 321 -8.07 10.15 18.25
CA THR A 321 -8.74 10.29 19.58
C THR A 321 -7.86 9.88 20.75
N LEU A 322 -7.10 8.78 20.62
CA LEU A 322 -6.38 8.12 21.72
C LEU A 322 -4.86 8.11 21.55
N SER A 323 -4.33 8.79 20.52
CA SER A 323 -2.92 8.83 20.09
C SER A 323 -2.42 7.60 19.32
N HIS A 324 -1.35 7.81 18.55
CA HIS A 324 -0.63 6.77 17.82
C HIS A 324 -0.09 5.64 18.71
N THR A 325 0.28 5.92 19.97
CA THR A 325 0.80 4.89 20.88
C THR A 325 -0.24 3.83 21.24
N VAL A 326 -1.51 4.25 21.39
CA VAL A 326 -2.64 3.34 21.60
C VAL A 326 -2.98 2.59 20.33
N GLY A 327 -2.90 3.27 19.17
CA GLY A 327 -3.04 2.63 17.85
C GLY A 327 -2.00 1.52 17.61
N ASP A 328 -0.75 1.75 17.96
CA ASP A 328 0.33 0.77 17.83
C ASP A 328 0.08 -0.48 18.69
N LYS A 329 -0.33 -0.28 19.96
CA LYS A 329 -0.74 -1.37 20.85
C LYS A 329 -1.96 -2.12 20.31
N LEU A 330 -2.91 -1.41 19.69
CA LEU A 330 -4.07 -2.02 19.07
C LEU A 330 -3.66 -2.93 17.90
N LEU A 331 -2.75 -2.48 17.03
CA LEU A 331 -2.24 -3.29 15.92
C LEU A 331 -1.50 -4.54 16.42
N GLN A 332 -0.73 -4.42 17.51
CA GLN A 332 -0.08 -5.58 18.15
C GLN A 332 -1.11 -6.60 18.68
N GLN A 333 -2.17 -6.13 19.34
CA GLN A 333 -3.24 -7.00 19.84
C GLN A 333 -4.07 -7.63 18.72
N ILE A 334 -4.36 -6.89 17.65
CA ILE A 334 -5.00 -7.42 16.43
C ILE A 334 -4.13 -8.51 15.82
N SER A 335 -2.82 -8.29 15.71
CA SER A 335 -1.86 -9.28 15.19
C SER A 335 -1.87 -10.57 16.01
N TYR A 336 -1.87 -10.46 17.34
CA TYR A 336 -1.98 -11.61 18.23
C TYR A 336 -3.32 -12.33 18.03
N ARG A 337 -4.42 -11.60 18.01
CA ARG A 337 -5.76 -12.17 17.85
C ARG A 337 -5.91 -12.90 16.50
N LEU A 338 -5.42 -12.32 15.41
CA LEU A 338 -5.41 -12.97 14.09
C LEU A 338 -4.58 -14.27 14.10
N LYS A 339 -3.38 -14.27 14.72
CA LYS A 339 -2.57 -15.49 14.87
C LYS A 339 -3.30 -16.62 15.57
N THR A 340 -4.15 -16.33 16.56
CA THR A 340 -4.90 -17.38 17.30
C THR A 340 -6.03 -18.03 16.50
N ILE A 341 -6.49 -17.39 15.42
CA ILE A 341 -7.62 -17.84 14.61
C ILE A 341 -7.13 -18.62 13.40
N LEU A 342 -5.95 -18.26 12.88
CA LEU A 342 -5.44 -18.78 11.64
C LEU A 342 -4.93 -20.22 11.78
N PRO A 343 -5.26 -21.11 10.83
CA PRO A 343 -4.64 -22.42 10.73
C PRO A 343 -3.12 -22.35 10.60
N THR A 344 -2.40 -23.38 11.07
CA THR A 344 -0.93 -23.44 11.09
C THR A 344 -0.28 -23.37 9.71
N ASN A 345 -1.01 -23.73 8.64
CA ASN A 345 -0.55 -23.67 7.27
C ASN A 345 -0.80 -22.31 6.59
N CYS A 346 -1.44 -21.36 7.28
CA CYS A 346 -1.65 -20.01 6.76
C CYS A 346 -0.46 -19.11 7.07
N VAL A 347 -0.16 -18.18 6.16
CA VAL A 347 0.82 -17.12 6.39
C VAL A 347 0.08 -15.83 6.67
N LEU A 348 0.26 -15.26 7.86
CA LEU A 348 -0.21 -13.92 8.21
C LEU A 348 0.94 -12.94 8.05
N ALA A 349 0.72 -11.83 7.35
CA ALA A 349 1.67 -10.74 7.23
C ALA A 349 1.00 -9.40 7.51
N ARG A 350 1.77 -8.41 7.98
CA ARG A 350 1.33 -7.01 8.01
C ARG A 350 1.74 -6.36 6.69
N TRP A 351 0.78 -5.77 5.99
CA TRP A 351 1.02 -5.16 4.69
C TRP A 351 1.57 -3.73 4.81
N GLY A 352 1.07 -2.98 5.79
CA GLY A 352 1.47 -1.62 6.11
C GLY A 352 0.33 -0.86 6.80
N GLY A 353 0.62 0.15 7.62
CA GLY A 353 -0.42 0.89 8.34
C GLY A 353 -1.32 -0.01 9.19
N ASP A 354 -2.61 0.02 8.90
CA ASP A 354 -3.70 -0.77 9.48
C ASP A 354 -4.12 -2.00 8.65
N GLU A 355 -3.30 -2.37 7.65
CA GLU A 355 -3.57 -3.45 6.71
C GLU A 355 -2.80 -4.74 7.06
N PHE A 356 -3.50 -5.86 6.95
CA PHE A 356 -2.99 -7.21 7.12
C PHE A 356 -3.33 -8.05 5.89
N ILE A 357 -2.55 -9.10 5.63
CA ILE A 357 -2.81 -10.01 4.53
C ILE A 357 -2.58 -11.46 4.98
N VAL A 358 -3.45 -12.36 4.54
CA VAL A 358 -3.40 -13.79 4.83
C VAL A 358 -3.29 -14.57 3.54
N LEU A 359 -2.33 -15.49 3.49
CA LEU A 359 -2.23 -16.52 2.46
C LEU A 359 -2.72 -17.84 3.04
N MET A 360 -3.77 -18.40 2.45
CA MET A 360 -4.38 -19.66 2.87
C MET A 360 -4.30 -20.70 1.74
N PRO A 361 -3.44 -21.72 1.87
CA PRO A 361 -3.45 -22.86 0.96
C PRO A 361 -4.74 -23.70 1.07
N ILE A 362 -5.26 -24.17 -0.06
CA ILE A 362 -6.49 -24.97 -0.19
C ILE A 362 -6.15 -26.29 -0.88
N TYR A 363 -6.14 -27.38 -0.13
CA TYR A 363 -5.66 -28.69 -0.59
C TYR A 363 -6.75 -29.62 -1.17
N SER A 364 -7.98 -29.14 -1.39
CA SER A 364 -9.11 -29.94 -1.90
C SER A 364 -9.78 -29.31 -3.12
N LYS A 365 -9.71 -29.99 -4.27
CA LYS A 365 -10.36 -29.61 -5.55
C LYS A 365 -11.87 -29.37 -5.41
N MET A 366 -12.56 -30.15 -4.57
CA MET A 366 -14.02 -30.04 -4.40
C MET A 366 -14.42 -28.78 -3.60
N SER A 367 -13.55 -28.30 -2.70
CA SER A 367 -13.83 -27.09 -1.90
C SER A 367 -13.53 -25.79 -2.63
N ALA A 368 -12.61 -25.80 -3.61
CA ALA A 368 -12.18 -24.60 -4.34
C ALA A 368 -13.11 -24.20 -5.51
N LEU A 369 -13.92 -25.15 -6.02
CA LEU A 369 -14.73 -24.95 -7.22
C LEU A 369 -16.14 -24.40 -6.94
N PHE A 370 -16.64 -24.53 -5.71
CA PHE A 370 -18.00 -24.12 -5.35
C PHE A 370 -17.96 -22.98 -4.34
N ARG A 371 -18.35 -21.76 -4.79
CA ARG A 371 -18.63 -20.60 -3.94
C ARG A 371 -19.93 -20.76 -3.13
N GLU A 372 -20.16 -21.96 -2.60
CA GLU A 372 -21.35 -22.30 -1.83
C GLU A 372 -21.15 -22.02 -0.34
N ASN A 373 -22.23 -22.17 0.43
CA ASN A 373 -22.37 -21.75 1.83
C ASN A 373 -21.36 -22.36 2.82
N ASN A 374 -20.53 -23.33 2.41
CA ASN A 374 -19.59 -24.05 3.27
C ASN A 374 -18.12 -23.98 2.81
N HIS A 375 -17.71 -22.89 2.14
CA HIS A 375 -16.34 -22.70 1.67
C HIS A 375 -15.38 -22.36 2.83
N PRO A 376 -14.23 -23.05 2.99
CA PRO A 376 -13.34 -22.88 4.16
C PRO A 376 -12.80 -21.44 4.30
N VAL A 377 -12.57 -20.76 3.18
CA VAL A 377 -12.15 -19.35 3.17
C VAL A 377 -13.25 -18.41 3.68
N LYS A 378 -14.53 -18.71 3.40
CA LYS A 378 -15.66 -17.93 3.91
C LYS A 378 -15.73 -18.04 5.43
N SER A 379 -15.67 -19.28 5.96
CA SER A 379 -15.69 -19.52 7.40
C SER A 379 -14.52 -18.83 8.11
N LEU A 380 -13.34 -18.80 7.49
CA LEU A 380 -12.20 -18.07 8.06
C LEU A 380 -12.44 -16.56 8.08
N ALA A 381 -12.96 -15.97 6.99
CA ALA A 381 -13.26 -14.54 6.94
C ALA A 381 -14.31 -14.13 7.99
N GLU A 382 -15.38 -14.93 8.14
CA GLU A 382 -16.41 -14.74 9.17
C GLU A 382 -15.83 -14.84 10.59
N ALA A 383 -14.95 -15.82 10.83
CA ALA A 383 -14.28 -15.99 12.10
C ALA A 383 -13.36 -14.80 12.44
N ILE A 384 -12.62 -14.29 11.46
CA ILE A 384 -11.79 -13.08 11.62
C ILE A 384 -12.66 -11.89 12.01
N ILE A 385 -13.71 -11.58 11.23
CA ILE A 385 -14.61 -10.46 11.50
C ILE A 385 -15.21 -10.57 12.90
N SER A 386 -15.76 -11.74 13.26
CA SER A 386 -16.37 -11.98 14.56
C SER A 386 -15.38 -11.78 15.72
N LYS A 387 -14.12 -12.19 15.56
CA LYS A 387 -13.09 -12.03 16.60
C LYS A 387 -12.57 -10.61 16.70
N ILE A 388 -12.43 -9.89 15.59
CA ILE A 388 -12.01 -8.48 15.63
C ILE A 388 -13.07 -7.60 16.30
N LYS A 389 -14.36 -7.90 16.12
CA LYS A 389 -15.47 -7.20 16.82
C LYS A 389 -15.42 -7.25 18.34
N GLN A 390 -14.70 -8.22 18.93
CA GLN A 390 -14.57 -8.30 20.38
C GLN A 390 -13.74 -7.11 20.91
N PRO A 391 -14.06 -6.55 22.09
CA PRO A 391 -13.35 -5.39 22.60
C PRO A 391 -11.85 -5.66 22.80
N PHE A 392 -11.04 -4.62 22.60
CA PHE A 392 -9.63 -4.61 22.97
C PHE A 392 -9.46 -3.75 24.22
N PHE A 393 -8.90 -4.34 25.28
CA PHE A 393 -8.62 -3.62 26.52
C PHE A 393 -7.16 -3.12 26.49
N ILE A 394 -6.98 -1.81 26.30
CA ILE A 394 -5.67 -1.18 26.14
C ILE A 394 -5.63 0.09 26.98
N ASP A 395 -4.65 0.19 27.89
CA ASP A 395 -4.45 1.36 28.76
C ASP A 395 -5.74 1.86 29.45
N ASN A 396 -6.55 0.94 29.99
CA ASN A 396 -7.86 1.17 30.61
C ASN A 396 -9.01 1.61 29.67
N HIS A 397 -8.82 1.55 28.36
CA HIS A 397 -9.89 1.78 27.38
C HIS A 397 -10.42 0.47 26.79
N ASN A 398 -11.75 0.39 26.64
CA ASN A 398 -12.40 -0.62 25.80
C ASN A 398 -12.54 -0.06 24.38
N ILE A 399 -11.73 -0.57 23.46
CA ILE A 399 -11.71 -0.13 22.07
C ILE A 399 -12.49 -1.14 21.22
N TYR A 400 -13.47 -0.64 20.47
CA TYR A 400 -14.28 -1.41 19.54
C TYR A 400 -13.93 -1.02 18.11
N VAL A 401 -13.46 -1.99 17.34
CA VAL A 401 -13.15 -1.82 15.92
C VAL A 401 -13.75 -2.96 15.12
N THR A 402 -14.01 -2.70 13.85
CA THR A 402 -14.40 -3.70 12.86
C THR A 402 -13.28 -3.87 11.83
N CYS A 403 -13.41 -4.86 10.95
CA CYS A 403 -12.51 -4.98 9.81
C CYS A 403 -13.28 -5.31 8.54
N SER A 404 -12.76 -4.80 7.42
CA SER A 404 -13.21 -5.16 6.08
C SER A 404 -12.23 -6.16 5.46
N ILE A 405 -12.72 -7.13 4.70
CA ILE A 405 -11.88 -8.18 4.08
C ILE A 405 -12.15 -8.31 2.57
N GLY A 406 -11.10 -8.30 1.76
CA GLY A 406 -11.14 -8.63 0.34
C GLY A 406 -10.49 -9.97 0.04
N ILE A 407 -11.11 -10.81 -0.77
CA ILE A 407 -10.67 -12.19 -0.98
C ILE A 407 -10.44 -12.47 -2.47
N SER A 408 -9.27 -13.01 -2.84
CA SER A 408 -9.01 -13.53 -4.19
C SER A 408 -8.57 -15.00 -4.14
N ILE A 409 -8.99 -15.82 -5.10
CA ILE A 409 -8.69 -17.25 -5.17
C ILE A 409 -7.83 -17.55 -6.40
N TYR A 410 -6.70 -18.23 -6.23
CA TYR A 410 -5.94 -18.82 -7.33
C TYR A 410 -6.49 -20.22 -7.68
N PRO A 411 -6.56 -20.58 -8.97
CA PRO A 411 -6.16 -19.79 -10.15
C PRO A 411 -7.27 -18.89 -10.74
N THR A 412 -8.47 -18.91 -10.16
CA THR A 412 -9.68 -18.29 -10.74
C THR A 412 -9.57 -16.77 -10.89
N ASP A 413 -9.02 -16.10 -9.88
CA ASP A 413 -8.94 -14.65 -9.76
C ASP A 413 -7.55 -14.13 -10.17
N GLY A 414 -6.66 -14.95 -10.72
CA GLY A 414 -5.33 -14.53 -11.17
C GLY A 414 -4.33 -15.68 -11.23
N SER A 415 -3.32 -15.53 -12.07
CA SER A 415 -2.26 -16.54 -12.30
C SER A 415 -0.87 -16.14 -11.78
N ASN A 416 -0.73 -14.94 -11.24
CA ASN A 416 0.54 -14.43 -10.69
C ASN A 416 0.28 -13.65 -9.39
N GLU A 417 1.35 -13.46 -8.61
CA GLU A 417 1.35 -12.85 -7.28
C GLU A 417 0.70 -11.46 -7.30
N THR A 418 1.12 -10.64 -8.26
CA THR A 418 0.67 -9.23 -8.34
C THR A 418 -0.81 -9.12 -8.64
N THR A 419 -1.34 -9.99 -9.51
CA THR A 419 -2.74 -9.99 -9.92
C THR A 419 -3.64 -10.47 -8.79
N LEU A 420 -3.26 -11.53 -8.07
CA LEU A 420 -4.03 -12.03 -6.94
C LEU A 420 -4.12 -10.99 -5.82
N VAL A 421 -2.99 -10.42 -5.39
CA VAL A 421 -2.97 -9.39 -4.34
C VAL A 421 -3.79 -8.17 -4.76
N LYS A 422 -3.63 -7.69 -6.01
CA LYS A 422 -4.42 -6.58 -6.55
C LYS A 422 -5.92 -6.90 -6.49
N ASN A 423 -6.32 -8.09 -6.91
CA ASN A 423 -7.71 -8.48 -6.95
C ASN A 423 -8.32 -8.65 -5.54
N ALA A 424 -7.53 -9.09 -4.55
CA ALA A 424 -7.94 -9.09 -3.15
C ALA A 424 -8.15 -7.66 -2.62
N ASP A 425 -7.23 -6.72 -2.86
CA ASP A 425 -7.38 -5.30 -2.51
C ASP A 425 -8.63 -4.67 -3.18
N MET A 426 -8.90 -5.04 -4.43
CA MET A 426 -10.11 -4.58 -5.13
C MET A 426 -11.40 -5.07 -4.49
N ALA A 427 -11.41 -6.31 -4.00
CA ALA A 427 -12.55 -6.84 -3.25
C ALA A 427 -12.68 -6.16 -1.88
N LEU A 428 -11.57 -5.85 -1.22
CA LEU A 428 -11.53 -5.15 0.07
C LEU A 428 -12.17 -3.76 -0.04
N TYR A 429 -11.83 -3.03 -1.10
CA TYR A 429 -12.45 -1.73 -1.37
C TYR A 429 -13.98 -1.82 -1.48
N ARG A 430 -14.50 -2.86 -2.14
CA ARG A 430 -15.96 -3.08 -2.22
C ARG A 430 -16.56 -3.43 -0.86
N ALA A 431 -15.86 -4.20 -0.03
CA ALA A 431 -16.31 -4.48 1.33
C ALA A 431 -16.51 -3.16 2.11
N LYS A 432 -15.57 -2.21 1.97
CA LYS A 432 -15.70 -0.88 2.58
C LYS A 432 -16.88 -0.07 2.03
N HIS A 433 -17.14 -0.14 0.72
CA HIS A 433 -18.26 0.55 0.07
C HIS A 433 -19.63 -0.03 0.43
N LEU A 434 -19.73 -1.34 0.62
CA LEU A 434 -20.99 -2.00 1.03
C LEU A 434 -21.31 -1.83 2.52
N GLY A 435 -20.66 -0.89 3.20
CA GLY A 435 -20.94 -0.57 4.60
C GLY A 435 -19.87 -0.99 5.62
N ARG A 436 -18.70 -1.47 5.16
CA ARG A 436 -17.61 -2.00 6.02
C ARG A 436 -18.05 -3.21 6.84
N ASP A 437 -17.19 -3.71 7.74
CA ASP A 437 -17.52 -4.80 8.66
C ASP A 437 -18.04 -6.08 7.96
N ASN A 438 -17.51 -6.35 6.77
CA ASN A 438 -17.90 -7.48 5.94
C ASN A 438 -16.71 -7.98 5.12
N TYR A 439 -16.90 -9.10 4.42
CA TYR A 439 -15.95 -9.61 3.46
C TYR A 439 -16.55 -9.67 2.05
N GLN A 440 -15.71 -9.52 1.02
CA GLN A 440 -16.11 -9.67 -0.37
C GLN A 440 -15.11 -10.55 -1.12
N PHE A 441 -15.63 -11.45 -1.96
CA PHE A 441 -14.80 -12.14 -2.94
C PHE A 441 -14.61 -11.27 -4.18
N TYR A 442 -13.43 -11.38 -4.79
CA TYR A 442 -13.15 -10.79 -6.08
C TYR A 442 -14.05 -11.43 -7.15
N THR A 443 -14.49 -10.61 -8.08
CA THR A 443 -15.27 -11.03 -9.24
C THR A 443 -14.76 -10.24 -10.42
N ASN A 444 -14.71 -10.78 -11.63
CA ASN A 444 -14.20 -10.00 -12.77
C ASN A 444 -14.95 -8.69 -13.00
N ARG A 445 -16.19 -8.51 -12.51
CA ARG A 445 -16.90 -7.21 -12.50
C ARG A 445 -16.28 -6.15 -11.57
N LEU A 446 -15.53 -6.55 -10.54
CA LEU A 446 -14.83 -5.65 -9.61
C LEU A 446 -13.61 -4.98 -10.24
N GLY A 447 -12.81 -5.74 -11.01
CA GLY A 447 -11.62 -5.30 -11.76
C GLY A 447 -11.85 -3.99 -12.52
N TRP A 448 -13.00 -3.92 -13.17
CA TRP A 448 -13.41 -2.77 -13.96
C TRP A 448 -13.87 -1.61 -13.09
N ARG A 449 -14.52 -1.85 -11.95
CA ARG A 449 -15.19 -0.79 -11.16
C ARG A 449 -14.21 0.13 -10.41
N LYS A 450 -13.10 -0.35 -9.86
CA LYS A 450 -12.11 0.51 -9.16
C LYS A 450 -11.29 1.36 -10.15
N MET A 451 -10.89 0.76 -11.27
CA MET A 451 -10.24 1.49 -12.37
C MET A 451 -11.23 2.47 -13.02
N PHE A 452 -12.48 2.05 -13.23
CA PHE A 452 -13.56 2.92 -13.69
C PHE A 452 -13.80 4.09 -12.76
N LEU A 453 -13.86 3.90 -11.43
CA LEU A 453 -14.06 5.00 -10.48
C LEU A 453 -12.88 5.97 -10.46
N PHE A 454 -11.64 5.48 -10.55
CA PHE A 454 -10.45 6.33 -10.66
C PHE A 454 -10.42 7.13 -11.99
N GLU A 455 -10.75 6.49 -13.11
CA GLU A 455 -10.90 7.17 -14.40
C GLU A 455 -12.07 8.16 -14.36
N LEU A 456 -13.18 7.80 -13.71
CA LEU A 456 -14.35 8.66 -13.54
C LEU A 456 -14.01 9.89 -12.69
N GLU A 457 -13.18 9.74 -11.65
CA GLU A 457 -12.69 10.85 -10.82
C GLU A 457 -11.85 11.83 -11.64
N ASN A 458 -10.87 11.32 -12.38
CA ASN A 458 -10.05 12.15 -13.27
C ASN A 458 -10.88 12.83 -14.36
N SER A 459 -11.85 12.12 -14.94
CA SER A 459 -12.78 12.68 -15.93
C SER A 459 -13.70 13.75 -15.32
N LEU A 460 -14.10 13.61 -14.05
CA LEU A 460 -14.98 14.57 -13.39
C LEU A 460 -14.30 15.94 -13.23
N TYR A 461 -12.99 15.98 -12.93
CA TYR A 461 -12.21 17.21 -12.92
C TYR A 461 -12.21 17.93 -14.28
N GLN A 462 -12.21 17.17 -15.38
CA GLN A 462 -12.20 17.74 -16.73
C GLN A 462 -13.61 18.07 -17.25
N ALA A 463 -14.65 17.44 -16.68
CA ALA A 463 -16.03 17.53 -17.16
C ALA A 463 -16.56 18.98 -17.17
N MET A 464 -16.24 19.77 -16.14
CA MET A 464 -16.60 21.19 -16.07
C MET A 464 -15.99 21.99 -17.21
N ASN A 465 -14.68 21.86 -17.44
CA ASN A 465 -13.95 22.59 -18.48
C ASN A 465 -14.39 22.18 -19.90
N ASN A 466 -14.78 20.91 -20.05
CA ASN A 466 -15.17 20.32 -21.33
C ASN A 466 -16.68 20.43 -21.61
N ARG A 467 -17.46 21.17 -20.79
CA ARG A 467 -18.92 21.36 -20.96
C ARG A 467 -19.69 20.04 -21.09
N GLN A 468 -19.35 19.06 -20.25
CA GLN A 468 -19.95 17.73 -20.29
C GLN A 468 -21.20 17.61 -19.39
N PHE A 469 -21.47 18.62 -18.57
CA PHE A 469 -22.67 18.65 -17.74
C PHE A 469 -23.83 19.32 -18.48
N PHE A 470 -25.03 18.82 -18.24
CA PHE A 470 -26.27 19.42 -18.70
C PHE A 470 -27.36 19.24 -17.64
N LEU A 471 -28.41 20.04 -17.73
CA LEU A 471 -29.56 19.97 -16.84
C LEU A 471 -30.72 19.25 -17.54
N SER A 472 -31.41 18.43 -16.78
CA SER A 472 -32.71 17.86 -17.15
C SER A 472 -33.75 18.31 -16.13
N TYR A 473 -35.02 18.32 -16.52
CA TYR A 473 -36.09 18.91 -15.73
C TYR A 473 -37.20 17.90 -15.52
N GLN A 474 -37.52 17.59 -14.26
CA GLN A 474 -38.62 16.68 -13.94
C GLN A 474 -39.85 17.49 -13.51
N PRO A 475 -41.00 17.35 -14.19
CA PRO A 475 -42.20 18.13 -13.86
C PRO A 475 -42.82 17.73 -12.54
N GLN A 476 -43.30 18.74 -11.81
CA GLN A 476 -44.09 18.64 -10.59
C GLN A 476 -45.52 19.10 -10.87
N LEU A 477 -46.50 18.23 -10.63
CA LEU A 477 -47.91 18.44 -10.94
C LEU A 477 -48.67 18.82 -9.67
N ASP A 478 -49.32 19.97 -9.67
CA ASP A 478 -50.27 20.34 -8.63
C ASP A 478 -51.57 19.53 -8.80
N LEU A 479 -51.96 18.79 -7.77
CA LEU A 479 -53.10 17.86 -7.82
C LEU A 479 -54.45 18.58 -7.89
N LYS A 480 -54.55 19.83 -7.42
CA LYS A 480 -55.81 20.59 -7.38
C LYS A 480 -56.15 21.19 -8.74
N THR A 481 -55.15 21.74 -9.41
CA THR A 481 -55.25 22.40 -10.71
C THR A 481 -54.96 21.45 -11.86
N ASN A 482 -54.33 20.30 -11.57
CA ASN A 482 -53.84 19.33 -12.54
C ASN A 482 -52.93 19.98 -13.59
N ARG A 483 -52.09 20.93 -13.15
CA ARG A 483 -51.14 21.66 -13.99
C ARG A 483 -49.72 21.55 -13.43
N ILE A 484 -48.73 21.65 -14.30
CA ILE A 484 -47.33 21.71 -13.90
C ILE A 484 -47.08 23.08 -13.25
N GLU A 485 -46.72 23.08 -11.96
CA GLU A 485 -46.42 24.31 -11.20
C GLU A 485 -44.92 24.53 -10.95
N GLY A 486 -44.12 23.48 -11.09
CA GLY A 486 -42.69 23.49 -10.84
C GLY A 486 -41.97 22.38 -11.57
N VAL A 487 -40.64 22.44 -11.52
CA VAL A 487 -39.75 21.40 -12.05
C VAL A 487 -38.56 21.21 -11.12
N GLU A 488 -38.19 19.96 -10.89
CA GLU A 488 -36.92 19.64 -10.25
C GLU A 488 -35.79 19.67 -11.29
N VAL A 489 -34.75 20.43 -11.01
CA VAL A 489 -33.55 20.58 -11.82
C VAL A 489 -32.56 19.48 -11.46
N LEU A 490 -32.33 18.59 -12.41
CA LEU A 490 -31.55 17.39 -12.21
C LEU A 490 -30.28 17.43 -13.06
N LEU A 491 -29.12 17.46 -12.39
CA LEU A 491 -27.82 17.42 -13.04
C LEU A 491 -27.61 16.09 -13.78
N ARG A 492 -27.06 16.18 -15.00
CA ARG A 492 -26.66 15.04 -15.83
C ARG A 492 -25.25 15.24 -16.35
N TRP A 493 -24.55 14.14 -16.54
CA TRP A 493 -23.19 14.14 -17.06
C TRP A 493 -23.09 13.30 -18.32
N GLN A 494 -22.82 13.96 -19.45
CA GLN A 494 -22.53 13.34 -20.73
C GLN A 494 -21.03 13.05 -20.86
N HIS A 495 -20.61 11.86 -20.49
CA HIS A 495 -19.22 11.45 -20.65
C HIS A 495 -18.94 11.01 -22.10
N PRO A 496 -17.82 11.42 -22.72
CA PRO A 496 -17.52 11.16 -24.14
C PRO A 496 -17.45 9.68 -24.50
N ILE A 497 -17.06 8.82 -23.55
CA ILE A 497 -16.91 7.37 -23.76
C ILE A 497 -18.06 6.59 -23.11
N LEU A 498 -18.58 7.06 -21.98
CA LEU A 498 -19.51 6.28 -21.15
C LEU A 498 -20.98 6.63 -21.41
N GLY A 499 -21.24 7.67 -22.20
CA GLY A 499 -22.59 8.21 -22.38
C GLY A 499 -23.07 8.95 -21.13
N ILE A 500 -24.37 8.92 -20.87
CA ILE A 500 -24.96 9.56 -19.70
C ILE A 500 -24.60 8.76 -18.44
N VAL A 501 -23.76 9.36 -17.59
CA VAL A 501 -23.36 8.77 -16.30
C VAL A 501 -24.45 9.07 -15.25
N SER A 502 -24.81 8.07 -14.46
CA SER A 502 -25.85 8.23 -13.44
C SER A 502 -25.41 9.17 -12.31
N PRO A 503 -26.27 10.09 -11.84
CA PRO A 503 -26.00 10.94 -10.68
C PRO A 503 -25.56 10.16 -9.43
N SER A 504 -26.17 9.00 -9.18
CA SER A 504 -25.79 8.10 -8.08
C SER A 504 -24.33 7.60 -8.13
N GLN A 505 -23.67 7.70 -9.29
CA GLN A 505 -22.29 7.26 -9.47
C GLN A 505 -21.29 8.40 -9.30
N PHE A 506 -21.61 9.62 -9.75
CA PHE A 506 -20.63 10.72 -9.77
C PHE A 506 -20.88 11.80 -8.70
N ILE A 507 -22.10 11.95 -8.17
CA ILE A 507 -22.36 12.91 -7.09
C ILE A 507 -21.58 12.56 -5.81
N PRO A 508 -21.57 11.29 -5.32
CA PRO A 508 -20.76 10.94 -4.15
C PRO A 508 -19.27 11.22 -4.35
N LEU A 509 -18.78 11.00 -5.57
CA LEU A 509 -17.39 11.29 -5.94
C LEU A 509 -17.09 12.79 -5.97
N ALA A 510 -18.02 13.59 -6.51
CA ALA A 510 -17.95 15.04 -6.49
C ALA A 510 -17.94 15.58 -5.06
N GLU A 511 -18.73 14.98 -4.17
CA GLU A 511 -18.74 15.32 -2.75
C GLU A 511 -17.41 14.96 -2.12
N GLU A 512 -16.94 13.71 -2.19
CA GLU A 512 -15.67 13.27 -1.60
C GLU A 512 -14.48 14.16 -2.02
N THR A 513 -14.39 14.50 -3.30
CA THR A 513 -13.32 15.35 -3.87
C THR A 513 -13.50 16.85 -3.66
N GLY A 514 -14.69 17.29 -3.21
CA GLY A 514 -15.05 18.71 -3.06
C GLY A 514 -15.45 19.42 -4.37
N LEU A 515 -15.42 18.74 -5.51
CA LEU A 515 -15.87 19.26 -6.80
C LEU A 515 -17.36 19.64 -6.81
N ILE A 516 -18.17 19.05 -5.92
CA ILE A 516 -19.60 19.34 -5.81
C ILE A 516 -19.88 20.83 -5.56
N ILE A 517 -18.94 21.56 -4.94
CA ILE A 517 -19.10 23.00 -4.68
C ILE A 517 -19.13 23.77 -6.00
N SER A 518 -18.13 23.56 -6.86
CA SER A 518 -18.04 24.21 -8.17
C SER A 518 -19.12 23.75 -9.13
N ILE A 519 -19.47 22.46 -9.09
CA ILE A 519 -20.56 21.89 -9.91
C ILE A 519 -21.90 22.51 -9.48
N GLY A 520 -22.17 22.58 -8.19
CA GLY A 520 -23.42 23.13 -7.68
C GLY A 520 -23.58 24.63 -7.93
N GLU A 521 -22.49 25.41 -7.88
CA GLU A 521 -22.48 26.82 -8.30
C GLU A 521 -22.87 26.95 -9.79
N TRP A 522 -22.32 26.08 -10.65
CA TRP A 522 -22.68 26.04 -12.06
C TRP A 522 -24.14 25.61 -12.27
N VAL A 523 -24.64 24.61 -11.55
CA VAL A 523 -26.04 24.17 -11.61
C VAL A 523 -26.99 25.32 -11.26
N LEU A 524 -26.76 26.02 -10.15
CA LEU A 524 -27.59 27.14 -9.71
C LEU A 524 -27.61 28.26 -10.75
N LYS A 525 -26.44 28.62 -11.29
CA LYS A 525 -26.33 29.65 -12.33
C LYS A 525 -27.08 29.26 -13.60
N GLN A 526 -26.87 28.05 -14.11
CA GLN A 526 -27.56 27.56 -15.31
C GLN A 526 -29.07 27.42 -15.12
N ALA A 527 -29.53 26.99 -13.94
CA ALA A 527 -30.95 26.93 -13.61
C ALA A 527 -31.59 28.33 -13.63
N CYS A 528 -30.95 29.32 -12.99
CA CYS A 528 -31.45 30.70 -12.98
C CYS A 528 -31.44 31.35 -14.37
N GLU A 529 -30.39 31.13 -15.17
CA GLU A 529 -30.31 31.60 -16.56
C GLU A 529 -31.44 31.00 -17.40
N THR A 530 -31.66 29.68 -17.29
CA THR A 530 -32.74 28.97 -17.99
C THR A 530 -34.12 29.49 -17.55
N GLY A 531 -34.36 29.60 -16.24
CA GLY A 531 -35.62 30.12 -15.71
C GLY A 531 -35.90 31.55 -16.16
N LYS A 532 -34.88 32.41 -16.19
CA LYS A 532 -35.02 33.78 -16.70
C LYS A 532 -35.38 33.80 -18.17
N LYS A 533 -34.75 32.95 -18.98
CA LYS A 533 -35.05 32.79 -20.40
C LYS A 533 -36.50 32.35 -20.61
N TRP A 534 -37.00 31.39 -19.82
CA TRP A 534 -38.40 30.95 -19.91
C TRP A 534 -39.39 32.09 -19.63
N LEU A 535 -39.15 32.89 -18.58
CA LEU A 535 -39.96 34.05 -18.26
C LEU A 535 -39.95 35.10 -19.40
N GLN A 536 -38.78 35.36 -20.00
CA GLN A 536 -38.65 36.30 -21.12
C GLN A 536 -39.38 35.83 -22.38
N CYS A 537 -39.44 34.52 -22.61
CA CYS A 537 -40.16 33.92 -23.73
C CYS A 537 -41.69 33.84 -23.50
N GLY A 538 -42.19 34.25 -22.33
CA GLY A 538 -43.63 34.27 -22.03
C GLY A 538 -44.22 32.91 -21.61
N TYR A 539 -43.38 31.95 -21.23
CA TYR A 539 -43.81 30.72 -20.60
C TYR A 539 -44.41 31.01 -19.21
N PRO A 540 -45.33 30.16 -18.70
CA PRO A 540 -45.84 30.33 -17.35
C PRO A 540 -44.68 30.29 -16.34
N PRO A 541 -44.74 31.08 -15.26
CA PRO A 541 -43.72 31.02 -14.23
C PRO A 541 -43.76 29.65 -13.54
N LEU A 542 -42.62 28.95 -13.56
CA LEU A 542 -42.43 27.67 -12.87
C LEU A 542 -41.46 27.87 -11.73
N THR A 543 -41.70 27.17 -10.62
CA THR A 543 -40.69 27.03 -9.56
C THR A 543 -39.61 26.06 -10.04
N LEU A 544 -38.34 26.45 -9.98
CA LEU A 544 -37.17 25.62 -10.28
C LEU A 544 -36.58 25.13 -8.96
N SER A 545 -36.72 23.84 -8.67
CA SER A 545 -36.18 23.23 -7.45
C SER A 545 -34.79 22.67 -7.70
N VAL A 546 -33.79 23.08 -6.91
CA VAL A 546 -32.38 22.70 -7.07
C VAL A 546 -31.85 22.05 -5.79
N ASN A 547 -31.32 20.85 -5.92
CA ASN A 547 -30.68 20.10 -4.84
C ASN A 547 -29.38 20.77 -4.35
N VAL A 548 -29.23 20.89 -3.04
CA VAL A 548 -28.04 21.45 -2.39
C VAL A 548 -27.34 20.37 -1.54
N SER A 549 -26.07 20.10 -1.84
CA SER A 549 -25.27 19.16 -1.04
C SER A 549 -24.88 19.74 0.32
N ALA A 550 -24.64 18.86 1.29
CA ALA A 550 -24.17 19.25 2.62
C ALA A 550 -22.86 20.06 2.58
N LYS A 551 -21.93 19.70 1.68
CA LYS A 551 -20.65 20.42 1.54
C LYS A 551 -20.82 21.83 0.99
N GLN A 552 -21.74 22.04 0.05
CA GLN A 552 -22.08 23.39 -0.42
C GLN A 552 -22.68 24.21 0.71
N PHE A 553 -23.62 23.64 1.44
CA PHE A 553 -24.35 24.31 2.51
C PHE A 553 -23.45 24.75 3.67
N GLN A 554 -22.42 23.94 4.00
CA GLN A 554 -21.42 24.26 5.02
C GLN A 554 -20.44 25.37 4.61
N THR A 555 -20.39 25.78 3.34
CA THR A 555 -19.48 26.82 2.91
C THR A 555 -19.96 28.16 3.46
N ASP A 556 -19.12 28.88 4.23
CA ASP A 556 -19.47 30.13 4.92
C ASP A 556 -20.06 31.24 4.01
N ASP A 557 -19.86 31.14 2.70
CA ASP A 557 -20.24 32.14 1.70
C ASP A 557 -21.39 31.69 0.78
N PHE A 558 -22.08 30.57 1.07
CA PHE A 558 -23.09 30.01 0.17
C PHE A 558 -24.24 30.99 -0.14
N ALA A 559 -24.85 31.60 0.87
CA ALA A 559 -25.96 32.54 0.67
C ALA A 559 -25.55 33.78 -0.16
N ASN A 560 -24.35 34.32 0.08
CA ASN A 560 -23.83 35.47 -0.68
C ASN A 560 -23.56 35.11 -2.15
N LYS A 561 -23.01 33.92 -2.40
CA LYS A 561 -22.81 33.41 -3.76
C LYS A 561 -24.14 33.27 -4.49
N LEU A 562 -25.15 32.70 -3.84
CA LEU A 562 -26.49 32.59 -4.42
C LEU A 562 -27.06 33.97 -4.75
N LYS A 563 -26.94 34.93 -3.82
CA LYS A 563 -27.37 36.31 -4.04
C LYS A 563 -26.69 36.91 -5.28
N THR A 564 -25.38 36.70 -5.42
CA THR A 564 -24.61 37.14 -6.59
C THR A 564 -25.15 36.51 -7.88
N ILE A 565 -25.43 35.21 -7.87
CA ILE A 565 -26.00 34.51 -9.03
C ILE A 565 -27.36 35.09 -9.42
N LEU A 566 -28.25 35.33 -8.45
CA LEU A 566 -29.57 35.91 -8.71
C LEU A 566 -29.45 37.35 -9.26
N GLU A 567 -28.52 38.15 -8.73
CA GLU A 567 -28.21 39.49 -9.24
C GLU A 567 -27.63 39.46 -10.67
N GLU A 568 -26.75 38.50 -10.98
CA GLU A 568 -26.18 38.36 -12.33
C GLU A 568 -27.23 37.91 -13.36
N THR A 569 -28.05 36.91 -12.99
CA THR A 569 -29.02 36.28 -13.89
C THR A 569 -30.35 37.03 -13.95
N GLN A 570 -30.62 37.90 -12.98
CA GLN A 570 -31.87 38.65 -12.84
C GLN A 570 -33.10 37.72 -12.73
N PHE A 571 -32.91 36.50 -12.22
CA PHE A 571 -33.98 35.55 -11.99
C PHE A 571 -34.71 35.88 -10.67
N PRO A 572 -36.06 35.95 -10.64
CA PRO A 572 -36.76 36.30 -9.41
C PRO A 572 -36.59 35.22 -8.33
N PRO A 573 -36.19 35.57 -7.09
CA PRO A 573 -35.95 34.61 -6.02
C PRO A 573 -37.13 33.70 -5.70
N ASP A 574 -38.37 34.21 -5.76
CA ASP A 574 -39.60 33.47 -5.42
C ASP A 574 -39.88 32.25 -6.34
N TYR A 575 -39.17 32.14 -7.46
CA TYR A 575 -39.25 31.02 -8.41
C TYR A 575 -38.05 30.06 -8.32
N LEU A 576 -37.11 30.29 -7.41
CA LEU A 576 -36.05 29.36 -7.09
C LEU A 576 -36.37 28.68 -5.75
N GLU A 577 -36.39 27.36 -5.74
CA GLU A 577 -36.52 26.56 -4.53
C GLU A 577 -35.23 25.76 -4.31
N LEU A 578 -34.72 25.76 -3.07
CA LEU A 578 -33.56 24.97 -2.69
C LEU A 578 -34.00 23.74 -1.90
N GLU A 579 -33.62 22.57 -2.38
CA GLU A 579 -33.91 21.30 -1.73
C GLU A 579 -32.73 20.91 -0.83
N ILE A 580 -33.04 20.71 0.45
CA ILE A 580 -32.07 20.44 1.51
C ILE A 580 -32.47 19.15 2.20
N THR A 581 -31.57 18.18 2.30
CA THR A 581 -31.86 16.92 2.99
C THR A 581 -31.85 17.08 4.51
N GLU A 582 -32.60 16.24 5.21
CA GLU A 582 -32.64 16.21 6.69
C GLU A 582 -31.24 16.07 7.33
N SER A 583 -30.32 15.38 6.65
CA SER A 583 -28.95 15.16 7.12
C SER A 583 -28.15 16.46 7.32
N ILE A 584 -28.47 17.51 6.55
CA ILE A 584 -27.82 18.83 6.64
C ILE A 584 -28.22 19.52 7.95
N LEU A 585 -29.47 19.33 8.40
CA LEU A 585 -30.01 19.98 9.60
C LEU A 585 -29.42 19.44 10.91
N LEU A 586 -28.87 18.22 10.87
CA LEU A 586 -28.24 17.56 12.01
C LEU A 586 -26.77 17.97 12.25
N GLN A 587 -26.24 18.84 11.39
CA GLN A 587 -24.88 19.37 11.49
C GLN A 587 -24.83 20.57 12.44
N ASP A 588 -23.84 21.46 12.31
CA ASP A 588 -23.70 22.63 13.19
C ASP A 588 -24.96 23.52 13.16
N VAL A 589 -25.81 23.38 14.19
CA VAL A 589 -27.13 23.99 14.25
C VAL A 589 -27.09 25.51 14.15
N GLN A 590 -26.06 26.17 14.70
CA GLN A 590 -25.94 27.62 14.66
C GLN A 590 -25.62 28.13 13.25
N GLN A 591 -24.72 27.43 12.56
CA GLN A 591 -24.38 27.76 11.19
C GLN A 591 -25.57 27.50 10.26
N VAL A 592 -26.27 26.38 10.44
CA VAL A 592 -27.45 26.05 9.62
C VAL A 592 -28.54 27.10 9.78
N GLU A 593 -28.84 27.50 11.03
CA GLU A 593 -29.83 28.54 11.32
C GLU A 593 -29.49 29.88 10.65
N LYS A 594 -28.21 30.28 10.72
CA LYS A 594 -27.72 31.49 10.07
C LYS A 594 -27.89 31.43 8.54
N THR A 595 -27.47 30.35 7.91
CA THR A 595 -27.56 30.19 6.45
C THR A 595 -29.01 30.15 5.97
N LEU A 596 -29.88 29.38 6.63
CA LEU A 596 -31.30 29.31 6.27
C LEU A 596 -31.99 30.68 6.41
N SER A 597 -31.67 31.43 7.46
CA SER A 597 -32.22 32.77 7.65
C SER A 597 -31.77 33.73 6.54
N GLN A 598 -30.50 33.67 6.14
CA GLN A 598 -29.98 34.48 5.03
C GLN A 598 -30.63 34.11 3.69
N LEU A 599 -30.87 32.82 3.44
CA LEU A 599 -31.56 32.36 2.22
C LEU A 599 -33.02 32.84 2.20
N ALA A 600 -33.71 32.76 3.33
CA ALA A 600 -35.06 33.29 3.46
C ALA A 600 -35.12 34.82 3.26
N GLU A 601 -34.13 35.58 3.76
CA GLU A 601 -34.01 37.03 3.51
C GLU A 601 -33.78 37.37 2.03
N ILE A 602 -33.12 36.49 1.26
CA ILE A 602 -32.95 36.64 -0.19
C ILE A 602 -34.31 36.44 -0.91
N GLY A 603 -35.25 35.72 -0.31
CA GLY A 603 -36.57 35.43 -0.86
C GLY A 603 -36.62 34.16 -1.71
N VAL A 604 -35.64 33.26 -1.60
CA VAL A 604 -35.74 31.93 -2.22
C VAL A 604 -36.61 31.01 -1.38
N LYS A 605 -37.28 30.06 -2.02
CA LYS A 605 -38.05 29.04 -1.33
C LYS A 605 -37.14 27.95 -0.78
N LEU A 606 -37.53 27.36 0.34
CA LEU A 606 -36.78 26.29 0.99
C LEU A 606 -37.64 25.03 1.09
N SER A 607 -37.12 23.91 0.60
CA SER A 607 -37.76 22.61 0.66
C SER A 607 -36.94 21.63 1.49
N LEU A 608 -37.62 20.86 2.34
CA LEU A 608 -37.00 19.77 3.09
C LEU A 608 -37.17 18.45 2.34
N ASP A 609 -36.06 17.89 1.90
CA ASP A 609 -36.00 16.68 1.08
C ASP A 609 -35.74 15.41 1.92
N ASP A 610 -36.09 14.24 1.35
CA ASP A 610 -35.99 12.90 1.96
C ASP A 610 -36.70 12.75 3.32
N PHE A 611 -37.78 13.51 3.56
CA PHE A 611 -38.40 13.59 4.87
C PHE A 611 -38.99 12.25 5.33
N GLY A 612 -38.58 11.80 6.52
CA GLY A 612 -39.07 10.58 7.16
C GLY A 612 -38.10 9.39 7.09
N THR A 613 -37.04 9.45 6.28
CA THR A 613 -36.03 8.38 6.14
C THR A 613 -34.95 8.42 7.24
N GLY A 614 -34.86 9.50 8.02
CA GLY A 614 -33.81 9.78 9.01
C GLY A 614 -34.28 10.06 10.46
N TYR A 615 -33.42 10.75 11.24
CA TYR A 615 -33.69 11.10 12.63
C TYR A 615 -34.69 12.25 12.72
N SER A 616 -35.95 11.92 13.00
CA SER A 616 -37.11 12.83 12.97
C SER A 616 -36.84 14.18 13.66
N SER A 617 -36.55 15.19 12.86
CA SER A 617 -36.15 16.53 13.28
C SER A 617 -37.36 17.48 13.38
N PHE A 618 -38.46 17.03 13.99
CA PHE A 618 -39.70 17.84 14.18
C PHE A 618 -39.44 19.18 14.89
N GLY A 619 -38.43 19.24 15.75
CA GLY A 619 -38.03 20.48 16.43
C GLY A 619 -37.43 21.52 15.49
N TYR A 620 -36.92 21.12 14.33
CA TYR A 620 -36.29 22.00 13.34
C TYR A 620 -37.31 22.59 12.36
N LEU A 621 -38.36 21.84 12.02
CA LEU A 621 -39.50 22.36 11.24
C LEU A 621 -40.16 23.57 11.91
N LYS A 622 -40.17 23.61 13.24
CA LYS A 622 -40.69 24.76 14.01
C LYS A 622 -39.75 25.98 13.97
N LYS A 623 -38.45 25.76 13.76
CA LYS A 623 -37.42 26.80 13.87
C LYS A 623 -37.12 27.49 12.55
N PHE A 624 -37.33 26.81 11.43
CA PHE A 624 -36.88 27.27 10.12
C PHE A 624 -38.04 27.52 9.16
N PRO A 625 -37.92 28.54 8.29
CA PRO A 625 -38.99 28.92 7.36
C PRO A 625 -38.95 28.03 6.11
N PHE A 626 -39.29 26.75 6.25
CA PHE A 626 -39.49 25.89 5.07
C PHE A 626 -40.85 26.20 4.42
N ASP A 627 -40.87 26.19 3.09
CA ASP A 627 -42.06 26.40 2.26
C ASP A 627 -42.71 25.07 1.86
N SER A 628 -41.89 24.02 1.71
CA SER A 628 -42.35 22.71 1.26
C SER A 628 -41.60 21.55 1.93
N ILE A 629 -42.24 20.39 1.97
CA ILE A 629 -41.66 19.11 2.39
C ILE A 629 -41.86 18.10 1.28
N LYS A 630 -40.78 17.38 0.91
CA LYS A 630 -40.82 16.27 -0.05
C LYS A 630 -40.88 14.95 0.71
N ILE A 631 -41.87 14.13 0.37
CA ILE A 631 -42.04 12.77 0.90
C ILE A 631 -41.25 11.82 0.03
N ASP A 632 -40.27 11.14 0.62
CA ASP A 632 -39.42 10.19 -0.08
C ASP A 632 -40.22 9.06 -0.73
N LYS A 633 -39.73 8.62 -1.89
CA LYS A 633 -40.31 7.55 -2.69
C LYS A 633 -40.55 6.27 -1.90
N SER A 634 -39.68 5.91 -0.94
CA SER A 634 -39.84 4.66 -0.19
C SER A 634 -41.18 4.55 0.53
N PHE A 635 -41.76 5.67 0.96
CA PHE A 635 -43.10 5.72 1.56
C PHE A 635 -44.22 5.70 0.52
N VAL A 636 -43.99 6.29 -0.66
CA VAL A 636 -44.94 6.32 -1.77
C VAL A 636 -45.07 4.95 -2.45
N ASP A 637 -43.98 4.18 -2.52
CA ASP A 637 -43.98 2.81 -3.05
C ASP A 637 -44.90 1.89 -2.24
N GLY A 638 -44.91 2.02 -0.91
CA GLY A 638 -45.76 1.24 -0.01
C GLY A 638 -47.20 1.76 0.18
N LEU A 639 -47.53 2.92 -0.38
CA LEU A 639 -48.75 3.69 -0.08
C LEU A 639 -50.07 2.91 -0.27
N CYS A 640 -50.13 2.03 -1.27
CA CYS A 640 -51.34 1.30 -1.62
C CYS A 640 -51.56 0.04 -0.77
N ASP A 641 -50.46 -0.64 -0.41
CA ASP A 641 -50.50 -2.00 0.16
C ASP A 641 -50.13 -2.04 1.64
N ASN A 642 -49.40 -1.03 2.14
CA ASN A 642 -48.96 -0.93 3.52
C ASN A 642 -49.74 0.15 4.28
N LYS A 643 -50.54 -0.30 5.26
CA LYS A 643 -51.30 0.60 6.14
C LYS A 643 -50.41 1.52 6.99
N GLN A 644 -49.18 1.10 7.32
CA GLN A 644 -48.24 1.92 8.09
C GLN A 644 -47.72 3.07 7.24
N ASP A 645 -47.29 2.80 6.00
CA ASP A 645 -46.79 3.84 5.09
C ASP A 645 -47.89 4.85 4.77
N ARG A 646 -49.13 4.38 4.50
CA ARG A 646 -50.29 5.27 4.32
C ARG A 646 -50.56 6.15 5.53
N ALA A 647 -50.48 5.60 6.75
CA ALA A 647 -50.68 6.37 7.97
C ALA A 647 -49.57 7.40 8.19
N LEU A 648 -48.32 7.05 7.86
CA LEU A 648 -47.19 7.97 7.96
C LEU A 648 -47.32 9.13 6.96
N VAL A 649 -47.61 8.84 5.70
CA VAL A 649 -47.83 9.87 4.66
C VAL A 649 -48.97 10.80 5.07
N ALA A 650 -50.09 10.27 5.57
CA ALA A 650 -51.19 11.09 6.07
C ALA A 650 -50.77 11.99 7.26
N ALA A 651 -49.93 11.48 8.16
CA ALA A 651 -49.41 12.25 9.29
C ALA A 651 -48.47 13.37 8.83
N ILE A 652 -47.56 13.09 7.89
CA ILE A 652 -46.67 14.09 7.30
C ILE A 652 -47.47 15.20 6.63
N ILE A 653 -48.48 14.83 5.84
CA ILE A 653 -49.34 15.80 5.15
C ILE A 653 -50.08 16.70 6.15
N THR A 654 -50.65 16.10 7.19
CA THR A 654 -51.36 16.85 8.24
C THR A 654 -50.44 17.82 8.97
N LEU A 655 -49.21 17.39 9.27
CA LEU A 655 -48.21 18.23 9.93
C LEU A 655 -47.78 19.39 9.04
N ALA A 656 -47.43 19.14 7.78
CA ALA A 656 -47.02 20.17 6.84
C ALA A 656 -48.07 21.28 6.72
N ARG A 657 -49.35 20.90 6.57
CA ARG A 657 -50.48 21.86 6.57
C ARG A 657 -50.55 22.68 7.86
N GLY A 658 -50.31 22.06 9.02
CA GLY A 658 -50.31 22.74 10.31
C GLY A 658 -49.28 23.86 10.42
N TYR A 659 -48.18 23.78 9.64
CA TYR A 659 -47.14 24.80 9.55
C TYR A 659 -47.25 25.68 8.30
N GLY A 660 -48.28 25.48 7.46
CA GLY A 660 -48.46 26.22 6.21
C GLY A 660 -47.51 25.81 5.08
N MET A 661 -46.87 24.65 5.19
CA MET A 661 -45.97 24.10 4.17
C MET A 661 -46.75 23.29 3.12
N LYS A 662 -46.30 23.37 1.86
CA LYS A 662 -46.76 22.48 0.78
C LYS A 662 -46.14 21.09 0.92
N VAL A 663 -46.84 20.08 0.44
CA VAL A 663 -46.31 18.71 0.38
C VAL A 663 -46.13 18.25 -1.05
N VAL A 664 -44.92 17.79 -1.36
CA VAL A 664 -44.57 17.14 -2.63
C VAL A 664 -44.38 15.64 -2.37
N ALA A 665 -45.14 14.78 -3.03
CA ALA A 665 -44.92 13.33 -2.96
C ALA A 665 -44.07 12.87 -4.14
N GLU A 666 -42.93 12.24 -3.85
CA GLU A 666 -41.98 11.79 -4.86
C GLU A 666 -42.17 10.35 -5.31
N GLY A 667 -41.66 10.02 -6.49
CA GLY A 667 -41.66 8.65 -6.99
C GLY A 667 -43.06 8.10 -7.30
N VAL A 668 -44.03 8.96 -7.61
CA VAL A 668 -45.37 8.51 -8.04
C VAL A 668 -45.29 7.89 -9.43
N GLU A 669 -45.52 6.57 -9.52
CA GLU A 669 -45.39 5.80 -10.75
C GLU A 669 -46.73 5.27 -11.28
N THR A 670 -47.77 5.21 -10.44
CA THR A 670 -49.06 4.60 -10.78
C THR A 670 -50.24 5.52 -10.48
N GLU A 671 -51.30 5.40 -11.29
CA GLU A 671 -52.55 6.15 -11.07
C GLU A 671 -53.19 5.83 -9.71
N ASN A 672 -52.97 4.61 -9.19
CA ASN A 672 -53.48 4.23 -7.87
C ASN A 672 -52.78 5.00 -6.75
N GLN A 673 -51.45 5.18 -6.81
CA GLN A 673 -50.71 6.03 -5.87
C GLN A 673 -51.20 7.46 -5.93
N LYS A 674 -51.37 8.02 -7.14
CA LYS A 674 -51.94 9.37 -7.33
C LYS A 674 -53.30 9.51 -6.67
N ARG A 675 -54.23 8.57 -6.89
CA ARG A 675 -55.56 8.60 -6.26
C ARG A 675 -55.49 8.61 -4.73
N VAL A 676 -54.63 7.78 -4.15
CA VAL A 676 -54.49 7.74 -2.69
C VAL A 676 -53.89 9.05 -2.17
N LEU A 677 -52.96 9.67 -2.89
CA LEU A 677 -52.40 10.99 -2.53
C LEU A 677 -53.45 12.10 -2.65
N GLU A 678 -54.32 12.06 -3.66
CA GLU A 678 -55.48 12.96 -3.78
C GLU A 678 -56.46 12.77 -2.61
N GLU A 679 -56.77 11.52 -2.22
CA GLU A 679 -57.61 11.23 -1.04
C GLU A 679 -57.02 11.75 0.27
N LEU A 680 -55.69 11.80 0.36
CA LEU A 680 -54.96 12.35 1.50
C LEU A 680 -54.77 13.87 1.39
N ASP A 681 -55.35 14.51 0.36
CA ASP A 681 -55.27 15.94 0.06
C ASP A 681 -53.79 16.42 -0.11
N CYS A 682 -52.91 15.59 -0.68
CA CYS A 682 -51.55 16.00 -1.03
C CYS A 682 -51.58 17.16 -2.05
N ASP A 683 -50.62 18.08 -1.98
CA ASP A 683 -50.63 19.28 -2.83
C ASP A 683 -50.03 19.00 -4.20
N VAL A 684 -48.83 18.40 -4.24
CA VAL A 684 -48.03 18.24 -5.45
C VAL A 684 -47.53 16.81 -5.56
N ILE A 685 -47.48 16.28 -6.78
CA ILE A 685 -46.85 14.99 -7.07
C ILE A 685 -45.71 15.12 -8.07
N GLN A 686 -44.69 14.30 -7.87
CA GLN A 686 -43.58 14.12 -8.77
C GLN A 686 -43.29 12.63 -8.96
N GLY A 687 -43.00 12.23 -10.20
CA GLY A 687 -42.65 10.84 -10.49
C GLY A 687 -42.90 10.49 -11.95
N TYR A 688 -42.64 9.24 -12.31
CA TYR A 688 -42.74 8.80 -13.70
C TYR A 688 -44.17 8.76 -14.25
N LEU A 689 -45.19 8.76 -13.39
CA LEU A 689 -46.57 8.98 -13.81
C LEU A 689 -46.74 10.38 -14.41
N VAL A 690 -46.15 11.40 -13.77
CA VAL A 690 -46.15 12.77 -14.29
C VAL A 690 -45.20 12.85 -15.46
N GLY A 691 -43.94 12.50 -15.29
CA GLY A 691 -42.96 12.49 -16.37
C GLY A 691 -41.60 12.03 -15.88
N LYS A 692 -40.86 11.36 -16.77
CA LYS A 692 -39.42 11.18 -16.58
C LYS A 692 -38.71 12.54 -16.71
N PRO A 693 -37.49 12.69 -16.18
CA PRO A 693 -36.68 13.89 -16.42
C PRO A 693 -36.56 14.16 -17.93
N LEU A 694 -36.96 15.37 -18.34
CA LEU A 694 -37.07 15.81 -19.73
C LEU A 694 -35.92 16.76 -20.10
N THR A 695 -35.65 16.93 -21.39
CA THR A 695 -34.85 18.07 -21.87
C THR A 695 -35.64 19.38 -21.75
N GLU A 696 -34.95 20.52 -21.91
CA GLU A 696 -35.62 21.83 -21.95
C GLU A 696 -36.71 21.87 -23.04
N GLU A 697 -36.41 21.37 -24.23
CA GLU A 697 -37.35 21.39 -25.36
C GLU A 697 -38.60 20.54 -25.10
N GLU A 698 -38.41 19.32 -24.60
CA GLU A 698 -39.50 18.39 -24.29
C GLU A 698 -40.42 18.94 -23.19
N LEU A 699 -39.84 19.57 -22.16
CA LEU A 699 -40.60 20.20 -21.09
C LEU A 699 -41.45 21.36 -21.64
N LEU A 700 -40.83 22.25 -22.42
CA LEU A 700 -41.52 23.43 -22.95
C LEU A 700 -42.66 23.04 -23.90
N GLU A 701 -42.47 22.03 -24.74
CA GLU A 701 -43.54 21.48 -25.59
C GLU A 701 -44.74 21.04 -24.73
N ARG A 702 -44.47 20.25 -23.69
CA ARG A 702 -45.50 19.72 -22.79
C ARG A 702 -46.31 20.82 -22.09
N ILE A 703 -45.63 21.84 -21.56
CA ILE A 703 -46.29 22.96 -20.87
C ILE A 703 -47.12 23.81 -21.83
N THR A 704 -46.74 23.87 -23.12
CA THR A 704 -47.54 24.58 -24.14
C THR A 704 -48.78 23.80 -24.58
N THR A 705 -48.73 22.47 -24.63
CA THR A 705 -49.89 21.64 -24.99
C THR A 705 -50.97 21.66 -23.91
N ASP A 706 -50.59 21.70 -22.62
CA ASP A 706 -51.52 21.82 -21.48
C ASP A 706 -52.29 23.17 -21.44
N LYS A 707 -51.94 24.16 -22.27
CA LYS A 707 -52.74 25.37 -22.47
C LYS A 707 -53.93 25.18 -23.42
N GLY A 708 -54.09 24.00 -24.02
CA GLY A 708 -55.00 23.73 -25.14
C GLY A 708 -56.28 22.94 -24.85
N GLU A 709 -56.59 22.57 -23.60
CA GLU A 709 -57.86 21.92 -23.22
C GLU A 709 -58.76 22.79 -22.34
#